data_AF-A0A2V5NDV6-F1
#
_entry.id   AF-A0A2V5NDV6-F1
#
_cell.length_a   1.000
_cell.length_b   1.000
_cell.length_c   1.000
_cell.angle_alpha   90.00
_cell.angle_beta   90.00
_cell.angle_gamma   90.00
#
_symmetry.space_group_name_H-M   'P 1'
#
loop_
_entity.id
_entity.type
_entity.pdbx_description
1 polymer ?
#
loop_
_entity_poly.entity_id
_entity_poly.type
_entity_poly.pdbx_seq_one_letter_code
_entity_poly.pdbx_strand_id
1 'polypeptide(L)'
;MKAFLALARIDLKLALRNRSVLFFNYFFPLIFFFVFGYSMNAEQGSRIIHVITMVTVIGILGNGLFGAGMRAVQDRETDVLRRYKVTPITPVPLLAASMVTGVILYLPGLILTLILANRLFGMAIPSNLGSLFLFAIIACVAFRAMGLIIAAVVNSSQESLILIQPLYMAMLFLSGATFPLSFFPDWLQIVTQFIPATYLMIGIAGILQHAESVLHNWQAVIALLVTAVVGLFIATKLFRWEKEEKLRNSAKLWVLAALAPFLILGIYQSWSRQDLAKAKILARDMERGKTLLIQNARVFVGNGKVIESASILIKGGKIAEIYEGNAPDAKTLKADVFEAAGKTVLPGLIDVHVHLGATGGFIEDWTKFDAKKAIEREMRAYLFCGVTSVRSAGDAVDDMLKVRKLFGSGEKLGTELFLCGPLFTAEGGHGTEYGKFLPEPLRPAFIAQFVRTPKSAEEARKQVDALASQRIDAIKGVLEAGAPGYSFNRMDVNILRAVTEEAHAKNLPVAVHTGNAQDVVDAVSLPTDSVEHGSFADEISDATIAEMKAKGIAYDPTLSVVEGFTSFARGDMSLLKRSLVQQVTQKELLDGTERSASKHELDGMREGLKHYPMSLDIGSKNLLKAWRAGVPLVTGSDAGNFLVLHGPTVQREVELWVAAGIPVEVALQAATLNSAKLLRADSRMGTVEKGKEATLLIVDGNPLQDVRALSSVSAVFMKGERVNRTALLQEK
;
A
#
# COMPACT_ATOMS: atom_id res chain seq x y z
N MET A 1 -19.59 6.98 48.58
CA MET A 1 -18.91 5.70 48.23
C MET A 1 -19.69 4.44 48.68
N LYS A 2 -20.14 4.34 49.94
CA LYS A 2 -20.91 3.15 50.42
C LYS A 2 -22.18 2.84 49.61
N ALA A 3 -23.00 3.85 49.30
CA ALA A 3 -24.23 3.67 48.51
C ALA A 3 -23.96 3.18 47.07
N PHE A 4 -22.96 3.74 46.41
CA PHE A 4 -22.53 3.33 45.06
C PHE A 4 -22.09 1.85 45.02
N LEU A 5 -21.24 1.42 45.96
CA LEU A 5 -20.77 0.03 46.02
C LEU A 5 -21.92 -0.94 46.31
N ALA A 6 -22.86 -0.55 47.17
CA ALA A 6 -24.05 -1.36 47.45
C ALA A 6 -24.93 -1.51 46.19
N LEU A 7 -25.19 -0.41 45.47
CA LEU A 7 -25.96 -0.40 44.23
C LEU A 7 -25.29 -1.25 43.14
N ALA A 8 -23.98 -1.07 42.89
CA ALA A 8 -23.26 -1.86 41.90
C ALA A 8 -23.29 -3.36 42.23
N ARG A 9 -23.16 -3.73 43.52
CA ARG A 9 -23.26 -5.13 43.95
C ARG A 9 -24.66 -5.70 43.74
N ILE A 10 -25.71 -4.93 44.01
CA ILE A 10 -27.10 -5.33 43.77
C ILE A 10 -27.35 -5.49 42.28
N ASP A 11 -26.95 -4.50 41.47
CA ASP A 11 -27.14 -4.49 40.02
C ASP A 11 -26.46 -5.68 39.35
N LEU A 12 -25.23 -6.00 39.77
CA LEU A 12 -24.49 -7.16 39.30
C LEU A 12 -25.17 -8.46 39.69
N LYS A 13 -25.61 -8.59 40.95
CA LYS A 13 -26.32 -9.80 41.43
C LYS A 13 -27.64 -10.02 40.70
N LEU A 14 -28.38 -8.94 40.42
CA LEU A 14 -29.62 -9.01 39.64
C LEU A 14 -29.35 -9.33 38.16
N ALA A 15 -28.32 -8.72 37.57
CA ALA A 15 -27.92 -8.96 36.20
C ALA A 15 -27.52 -10.43 35.98
N LEU A 16 -26.73 -11.01 36.87
CA LEU A 16 -26.32 -12.42 36.81
C LEU A 16 -27.48 -13.41 37.03
N ARG A 17 -28.63 -12.96 37.54
CA ARG A 17 -29.85 -13.77 37.68
C ARG A 17 -30.82 -13.59 36.51
N ASN A 18 -30.64 -12.55 35.71
CA ASN A 18 -31.50 -12.25 34.58
C ASN A 18 -31.00 -12.99 33.32
N ARG A 19 -31.76 -13.99 32.87
CA ARG A 19 -31.43 -14.80 31.69
C ARG A 19 -31.25 -13.95 30.43
N SER A 20 -32.04 -12.90 30.25
CA SER A 20 -31.93 -12.00 29.09
C SER A 20 -30.60 -11.23 29.12
N VAL A 21 -30.17 -10.78 30.30
CA VAL A 21 -28.88 -10.06 30.45
C VAL A 21 -27.71 -11.00 30.15
N LEU A 22 -27.75 -12.24 30.65
CA LEU A 22 -26.73 -13.24 30.34
C LEU A 22 -26.71 -13.60 28.84
N PHE A 23 -27.89 -13.75 28.23
CA PHE A 23 -28.02 -14.03 26.81
C PHE A 23 -27.37 -12.93 25.96
N PHE A 24 -27.74 -11.66 26.15
CA PHE A 24 -27.24 -10.57 25.31
C PHE A 24 -25.77 -10.21 25.54
N ASN A 25 -25.22 -10.45 26.74
CA ASN A 25 -23.79 -10.16 27.01
C ASN A 25 -22.86 -11.31 26.64
N TYR A 26 -23.32 -12.56 26.71
CA TYR A 26 -22.44 -13.72 26.51
C TYR A 26 -22.88 -14.57 25.31
N PHE A 27 -24.13 -15.03 25.27
CA PHE A 27 -24.55 -15.98 24.23
C PHE A 27 -24.71 -15.31 22.85
N PHE A 28 -25.33 -14.14 22.79
CA PHE A 28 -25.62 -13.45 21.54
C PHE A 28 -24.35 -13.04 20.76
N PRO A 29 -23.31 -12.44 21.37
CA PRO A 29 -22.04 -12.20 20.66
C PRO A 29 -21.37 -13.49 20.20
N LEU A 30 -21.51 -14.59 20.95
CA LEU A 30 -20.96 -15.90 20.55
C LEU A 30 -21.66 -16.47 19.32
N ILE A 31 -22.97 -16.23 19.13
CA ILE A 31 -23.66 -16.61 17.89
C ILE A 31 -22.94 -15.97 16.70
N PHE A 32 -22.70 -14.65 16.74
CA PHE A 32 -21.98 -13.96 15.67
C PHE A 32 -20.54 -14.44 15.53
N PHE A 33 -19.85 -14.71 16.64
CA PHE A 33 -18.50 -15.28 16.62
C PHE A 33 -18.44 -16.60 15.84
N PHE A 34 -19.36 -17.54 16.10
CA PHE A 34 -19.38 -18.81 15.38
C PHE A 34 -19.90 -18.66 13.95
N VAL A 35 -20.97 -17.89 13.74
CA VAL A 35 -21.53 -17.67 12.39
C VAL A 35 -20.50 -17.01 11.48
N PHE A 36 -19.85 -15.92 11.90
CA PHE A 36 -18.81 -15.27 11.10
C PHE A 36 -17.51 -16.05 11.08
N GLY A 37 -17.15 -16.72 12.18
CA GLY A 37 -15.98 -17.60 12.25
C GLY A 37 -16.00 -18.69 11.18
N TYR A 38 -17.12 -19.40 11.03
CA TYR A 38 -17.26 -20.45 10.02
C TYR A 38 -17.59 -19.91 8.62
N SER A 39 -18.48 -18.92 8.49
CA SER A 39 -18.85 -18.40 7.16
C SER A 39 -17.71 -17.67 6.45
N MET A 40 -16.78 -17.07 7.20
CA MET A 40 -15.61 -16.40 6.64
C MET A 40 -14.37 -17.29 6.58
N ASN A 41 -14.47 -18.59 6.92
CA ASN A 41 -13.33 -19.51 7.04
C ASN A 41 -12.20 -18.89 7.88
N ALA A 42 -12.51 -18.47 9.11
CA ALA A 42 -11.61 -17.70 9.97
C ALA A 42 -10.32 -18.45 10.34
N GLU A 43 -10.28 -19.76 10.13
CA GLU A 43 -9.10 -20.62 10.28
C GLU A 43 -8.02 -20.37 9.21
N GLN A 44 -8.33 -19.64 8.13
CA GLN A 44 -7.44 -19.35 7.01
C GLN A 44 -6.57 -18.09 7.23
N GLY A 45 -5.87 -18.01 8.37
CA GLY A 45 -4.93 -16.92 8.69
C GLY A 45 -5.56 -15.76 9.47
N SER A 46 -5.35 -14.53 9.00
CA SER A 46 -5.72 -13.28 9.69
C SER A 46 -7.23 -12.99 9.78
N ARG A 47 -8.09 -13.73 9.07
CA ARG A 47 -9.55 -13.47 9.01
C ARG A 47 -10.22 -13.48 10.39
N ILE A 48 -9.73 -14.29 11.32
CA ILE A 48 -10.21 -14.33 12.71
C ILE A 48 -10.09 -12.97 13.43
N ILE A 49 -9.10 -12.15 13.07
CA ILE A 49 -8.92 -10.81 13.67
C ILE A 49 -10.10 -9.90 13.30
N HIS A 50 -10.61 -10.01 12.09
CA HIS A 50 -11.80 -9.26 11.67
C HIS A 50 -13.04 -9.72 12.42
N VAL A 51 -13.25 -11.03 12.53
CA VAL A 51 -14.37 -11.60 13.30
C VAL A 51 -14.34 -11.12 14.75
N ILE A 52 -13.18 -11.15 15.41
CA ILE A 52 -13.04 -10.65 16.79
C ILE A 52 -13.31 -9.15 16.87
N THR A 53 -12.81 -8.36 15.92
CA THR A 53 -13.09 -6.92 15.85
C THR A 53 -14.60 -6.68 15.74
N MET A 54 -15.28 -7.32 14.78
CA MET A 54 -16.73 -7.20 14.56
C MET A 54 -17.51 -7.58 15.82
N VAL A 55 -17.25 -8.76 16.39
CA VAL A 55 -17.97 -9.26 17.57
C VAL A 55 -17.75 -8.35 18.78
N THR A 56 -16.55 -7.80 18.95
CA THR A 56 -16.25 -6.83 20.01
C THR A 56 -17.06 -5.55 19.82
N VAL A 57 -17.12 -5.01 18.60
CA VAL A 57 -17.91 -3.80 18.32
C VAL A 57 -19.41 -4.05 18.49
N ILE A 58 -19.94 -5.17 17.97
CA ILE A 58 -21.34 -5.59 18.15
C ILE A 58 -21.66 -5.72 19.63
N GLY A 59 -20.76 -6.32 20.42
CA GLY A 59 -20.90 -6.47 21.86
C GLY A 59 -20.93 -5.13 22.60
N ILE A 60 -20.05 -4.19 22.26
CA ILE A 60 -20.03 -2.84 22.83
C ILE A 60 -21.32 -2.09 22.48
N LEU A 61 -21.77 -2.16 21.22
CA LEU A 61 -23.01 -1.54 20.78
C LEU A 61 -24.23 -2.11 21.52
N GLY A 62 -24.30 -3.44 21.63
CA GLY A 62 -25.35 -4.15 22.34
C GLY A 62 -25.40 -3.81 23.83
N ASN A 63 -24.26 -3.97 24.52
CA ASN A 63 -24.13 -3.65 25.95
C ASN A 63 -24.38 -2.16 26.23
N GLY A 64 -23.90 -1.29 25.34
CA GLY A 64 -23.97 0.15 25.46
C GLY A 64 -25.38 0.71 25.31
N LEU A 65 -25.96 0.54 24.13
CA LEU A 65 -27.24 1.16 23.78
C LEU A 65 -28.42 0.47 24.46
N PHE A 66 -28.50 -0.87 24.40
CA PHE A 66 -29.61 -1.63 24.97
C PHE A 66 -29.43 -1.98 26.46
N GLY A 67 -28.23 -1.83 27.02
CA GLY A 67 -27.97 -2.20 28.41
C GLY A 67 -28.51 -1.19 29.43
N ALA A 68 -27.71 -0.18 29.77
CA ALA A 68 -28.03 0.77 30.83
C ALA A 68 -29.34 1.52 30.59
N GLY A 69 -29.57 1.92 29.33
CA GLY A 69 -30.70 2.75 28.94
C GLY A 69 -32.04 2.06 29.13
N MET A 70 -32.23 0.90 28.49
CA MET A 70 -33.48 0.13 28.60
C MET A 70 -33.80 -0.22 30.05
N ARG A 71 -32.78 -0.63 30.84
CA ARG A 71 -32.97 -0.96 32.25
C ARG A 71 -33.43 0.25 33.05
N ALA A 72 -32.83 1.42 32.84
CA ALA A 72 -33.24 2.65 33.52
C ALA A 72 -34.70 3.05 33.19
N VAL A 73 -35.14 2.84 31.94
CA VAL A 73 -36.55 3.07 31.55
C VAL A 73 -37.47 2.06 32.22
N GLN A 74 -37.11 0.78 32.22
CA GLN A 74 -37.91 -0.29 32.84
C GLN A 74 -38.02 -0.12 34.35
N ASP A 75 -36.93 0.26 35.03
CA ASP A 75 -36.93 0.54 36.47
C ASP A 75 -37.80 1.78 36.80
N ARG A 76 -37.92 2.73 35.86
CA ARG A 76 -38.84 3.86 35.98
C ARG A 76 -40.30 3.43 35.78
N GLU A 77 -40.58 2.60 34.77
CA GLU A 77 -41.93 2.11 34.47
C GLU A 77 -42.51 1.23 35.59
N THR A 78 -41.64 0.50 36.29
CA THR A 78 -41.99 -0.43 37.39
C THR A 78 -41.90 0.22 38.77
N ASP A 79 -41.77 1.55 38.85
CA ASP A 79 -41.70 2.34 40.09
C ASP A 79 -40.53 1.98 41.02
N VAL A 80 -39.50 1.30 40.51
CA VAL A 80 -38.27 0.99 41.28
C VAL A 80 -37.51 2.28 41.58
N LEU A 81 -37.37 3.18 40.61
CA LEU A 81 -36.69 4.47 40.81
C LEU A 81 -37.41 5.37 41.83
N ARG A 82 -38.74 5.32 41.87
CA ARG A 82 -39.55 6.07 42.85
C ARG A 82 -39.21 5.69 44.30
N ARG A 83 -38.87 4.43 44.56
CA ARG A 83 -38.44 3.96 45.90
C ARG A 83 -37.08 4.51 46.32
N TYR A 84 -36.23 4.86 45.35
CA TYR A 84 -34.95 5.48 45.63
C TYR A 84 -35.07 7.00 45.87
N LYS A 85 -36.07 7.66 45.28
CA LYS A 85 -36.35 9.10 45.46
C LYS A 85 -36.59 9.48 46.94
N VAL A 86 -37.16 8.57 47.73
CA VAL A 86 -37.43 8.79 49.17
C VAL A 86 -36.19 8.60 50.06
N THR A 87 -35.05 8.20 49.49
CA THR A 87 -33.76 8.06 50.19
C THR A 87 -32.85 9.25 49.85
N PRO A 88 -31.86 9.61 50.67
CA PRO A 88 -30.96 10.75 50.40
C PRO A 88 -29.91 10.43 49.34
N ILE A 89 -30.32 9.87 48.19
CA ILE A 89 -29.44 9.54 47.07
C ILE A 89 -29.78 10.40 45.85
N THR A 90 -28.75 10.92 45.20
CA THR A 90 -28.89 11.62 43.92
C THR A 90 -28.92 10.61 42.76
N PRO A 91 -29.21 11.03 41.51
CA PRO A 91 -29.12 10.13 40.36
C PRO A 91 -27.70 9.62 40.08
N VAL A 92 -26.66 10.35 40.49
CA VAL A 92 -25.26 10.07 40.13
C VAL A 92 -24.80 8.68 40.60
N PRO A 93 -24.99 8.25 41.87
CA PRO A 93 -24.67 6.89 42.30
C PRO A 93 -25.38 5.78 41.50
N LEU A 94 -26.64 5.98 41.10
CA LEU A 94 -27.41 5.01 40.31
C LEU A 94 -26.83 4.86 38.91
N LEU A 95 -26.63 5.99 38.23
CA LEU A 95 -26.05 6.01 36.88
C LEU A 95 -24.64 5.44 36.89
N ALA A 96 -23.79 5.86 37.83
CA ALA A 96 -22.43 5.36 37.96
C ALA A 96 -22.40 3.84 38.25
N ALA A 97 -23.28 3.33 39.12
CA ALA A 97 -23.36 1.90 39.41
C ALA A 97 -23.74 1.10 38.15
N SER A 98 -24.67 1.63 37.36
CA SER A 98 -25.04 1.05 36.06
C SER A 98 -23.87 1.06 35.07
N MET A 99 -23.04 2.12 35.05
CA MET A 99 -21.84 2.18 34.20
C MET A 99 -20.86 1.05 34.54
N VAL A 100 -20.47 0.96 35.81
CA VAL A 100 -19.48 -0.02 36.29
C VAL A 100 -19.99 -1.45 36.12
N THR A 101 -21.27 -1.70 36.42
CA THR A 101 -21.89 -3.02 36.23
C THR A 101 -21.81 -3.45 34.76
N GLY A 102 -22.07 -2.55 33.82
CA GLY A 102 -21.98 -2.85 32.39
C GLY A 102 -20.59 -3.28 31.94
N VAL A 103 -19.55 -2.56 32.40
CA VAL A 103 -18.15 -2.89 32.10
C VAL A 103 -17.77 -4.25 32.69
N ILE A 104 -18.10 -4.48 33.96
CA ILE A 104 -17.79 -5.76 34.64
C ILE A 104 -18.49 -6.94 33.95
N LEU A 105 -19.71 -6.76 33.45
CA LEU A 105 -20.42 -7.81 32.72
C LEU A 105 -19.84 -8.05 31.32
N TYR A 106 -19.36 -7.01 30.65
CA TYR A 106 -18.87 -7.12 29.28
C TYR A 106 -17.50 -7.81 29.19
N LEU A 107 -16.55 -7.46 30.07
CA LEU A 107 -15.16 -7.91 29.98
C LEU A 107 -14.98 -9.44 29.95
N PRO A 108 -15.69 -10.25 30.75
CA PRO A 108 -15.60 -11.71 30.66
C PRO A 108 -16.02 -12.25 29.29
N GLY A 109 -16.98 -11.61 28.61
CA GLY A 109 -17.40 -11.99 27.26
C GLY A 109 -16.28 -11.74 26.23
N LEU A 110 -15.63 -10.57 26.30
CA LEU A 110 -14.46 -10.28 25.47
C LEU A 110 -13.32 -11.28 25.72
N ILE A 111 -12.99 -11.55 26.99
CA ILE A 111 -11.97 -12.55 27.36
C ILE A 111 -12.32 -13.93 26.76
N LEU A 112 -13.57 -14.36 26.89
CA LEU A 112 -14.03 -15.63 26.34
C LEU A 112 -13.86 -15.68 24.82
N THR A 113 -14.25 -14.62 24.09
CA THR A 113 -14.07 -14.58 22.63
C THR A 113 -12.60 -14.66 22.21
N LEU A 114 -11.69 -13.98 22.93
CA LEU A 114 -10.26 -14.06 22.67
C LEU A 114 -9.68 -15.46 22.91
N ILE A 115 -10.11 -16.11 24.00
CA ILE A 115 -9.73 -17.50 24.30
C ILE A 115 -10.23 -18.43 23.20
N LEU A 116 -11.48 -18.30 22.76
CA LEU A 116 -12.05 -19.12 21.70
C LEU A 116 -11.36 -18.88 20.36
N ALA A 117 -11.05 -17.63 19.99
CA ALA A 117 -10.29 -17.32 18.77
C ALA A 117 -8.90 -17.95 18.77
N ASN A 118 -8.20 -17.89 19.90
CA ASN A 118 -6.90 -18.56 20.04
C ASN A 118 -7.02 -20.08 19.95
N ARG A 119 -7.98 -20.69 20.66
CA ARG A 119 -8.09 -22.15 20.77
C ARG A 119 -8.70 -22.84 19.55
N LEU A 120 -9.71 -22.24 18.93
CA LEU A 120 -10.44 -22.84 17.82
C LEU A 120 -9.84 -22.45 16.45
N PHE A 121 -9.39 -21.21 16.32
CA PHE A 121 -8.94 -20.65 15.04
C PHE A 121 -7.44 -20.34 15.00
N GLY A 122 -6.70 -20.58 16.09
CA GLY A 122 -5.24 -20.38 16.12
C GLY A 122 -4.81 -18.91 16.11
N MET A 123 -5.71 -17.98 16.48
CA MET A 123 -5.37 -16.56 16.55
C MET A 123 -4.19 -16.34 17.51
N ALA A 124 -3.17 -15.63 17.06
CA ALA A 124 -2.08 -15.19 17.92
C ALA A 124 -2.62 -14.28 19.04
N ILE A 125 -2.08 -14.43 20.25
CA ILE A 125 -2.47 -13.56 21.36
C ILE A 125 -1.93 -12.14 21.07
N PRO A 126 -2.77 -11.09 21.11
CA PRO A 126 -2.32 -9.72 20.90
C PRO A 126 -1.22 -9.34 21.88
N SER A 127 -0.16 -8.68 21.41
CA SER A 127 0.94 -8.24 22.27
C SER A 127 0.52 -7.13 23.24
N ASN A 128 -0.47 -6.32 22.88
CA ASN A 128 -0.94 -5.18 23.66
C ASN A 128 -2.36 -5.36 24.23
N LEU A 129 -2.58 -6.49 24.93
CA LEU A 129 -3.88 -6.80 25.56
C LEU A 129 -4.37 -5.69 26.50
N GLY A 130 -3.46 -5.03 27.23
CA GLY A 130 -3.83 -3.92 28.13
C GLY A 130 -4.50 -2.77 27.38
N SER A 131 -4.00 -2.41 26.20
CA SER A 131 -4.61 -1.38 25.36
C SER A 131 -5.96 -1.81 24.81
N LEU A 132 -6.12 -3.08 24.42
CA LEU A 132 -7.41 -3.62 23.98
C LEU A 132 -8.48 -3.50 25.06
N PHE A 133 -8.17 -3.95 26.28
CA PHE A 133 -9.11 -3.86 27.40
C PHE A 133 -9.42 -2.42 27.79
N LEU A 134 -8.40 -1.56 27.88
CA LEU A 134 -8.60 -0.15 28.20
C LEU A 134 -9.48 0.56 27.15
N PHE A 135 -9.20 0.33 25.86
CA PHE A 135 -9.98 0.89 24.77
C PHE A 135 -11.42 0.39 24.80
N ALA A 136 -11.63 -0.92 25.01
CA ALA A 136 -12.96 -1.52 25.15
C ALA A 136 -13.73 -0.98 26.37
N ILE A 137 -13.07 -0.73 27.50
CA ILE A 137 -13.67 -0.11 28.70
C ILE A 137 -14.14 1.31 28.37
N ILE A 138 -13.28 2.14 27.79
CA ILE A 138 -13.61 3.52 27.40
C ILE A 138 -14.79 3.52 26.44
N ALA A 139 -14.77 2.64 25.44
CA ALA A 139 -15.86 2.50 24.47
C ALA A 139 -17.18 2.05 25.14
N CYS A 140 -17.15 1.03 26.00
CA CYS A 140 -18.33 0.62 26.76
C CYS A 140 -18.90 1.78 27.59
N VAL A 141 -18.06 2.55 28.27
CA VAL A 141 -18.50 3.70 29.06
C VAL A 141 -19.12 4.78 28.16
N ALA A 142 -18.52 5.10 27.01
CA ALA A 142 -19.08 6.09 26.10
C ALA A 142 -20.47 5.67 25.55
N PHE A 143 -20.60 4.44 25.05
CA PHE A 143 -21.85 3.95 24.46
C PHE A 143 -22.95 3.72 25.50
N ARG A 144 -22.60 3.32 26.74
CA ARG A 144 -23.57 3.26 27.84
C ARG A 144 -24.07 4.65 28.23
N ALA A 145 -23.20 5.67 28.21
CA ALA A 145 -23.61 7.05 28.44
C ALA A 145 -24.63 7.51 27.36
N MET A 146 -24.40 7.18 26.09
CA MET A 146 -25.38 7.43 25.02
C MET A 146 -26.72 6.74 25.28
N GLY A 147 -26.71 5.46 25.66
CA GLY A 147 -27.93 4.72 26.01
C GLY A 147 -28.70 5.36 27.18
N LEU A 148 -27.98 5.88 28.19
CA LEU A 148 -28.58 6.57 29.33
C LEU A 148 -29.23 7.91 28.96
N ILE A 149 -28.64 8.68 28.03
CA ILE A 149 -29.26 9.93 27.55
C ILE A 149 -30.57 9.62 26.82
N ILE A 150 -30.58 8.59 25.96
CA ILE A 150 -31.80 8.16 25.26
C ILE A 150 -32.86 7.76 26.29
N ALA A 151 -32.50 6.96 27.30
CA ALA A 151 -33.39 6.57 28.39
C ALA A 151 -33.96 7.74 29.19
N ALA A 152 -33.17 8.80 29.37
CA ALA A 152 -33.61 10.01 30.06
C ALA A 152 -34.74 10.72 29.30
N VAL A 153 -34.72 10.71 27.96
CA VAL A 153 -35.66 11.48 27.12
C VAL A 153 -36.87 10.70 26.59
N VAL A 154 -36.84 9.37 26.58
CA VAL A 154 -37.95 8.50 26.14
C VAL A 154 -38.89 8.16 27.28
N ASN A 155 -40.19 8.06 27.03
CA ASN A 155 -41.18 7.85 28.09
C ASN A 155 -41.37 6.38 28.44
N SER A 156 -41.27 5.49 27.45
CA SER A 156 -41.48 4.06 27.62
C SER A 156 -40.35 3.20 27.05
N SER A 157 -40.31 1.93 27.48
CA SER A 157 -39.37 0.93 26.95
C SER A 157 -39.56 0.73 25.44
N GLN A 158 -40.79 0.81 24.95
CA GLN A 158 -41.10 0.76 23.51
C GLN A 158 -40.56 1.97 22.75
N GLU A 159 -40.73 3.19 23.29
CA GLU A 159 -40.16 4.40 22.69
C GLU A 159 -38.63 4.34 22.65
N SER A 160 -38.00 3.77 23.70
CA SER A 160 -36.56 3.54 23.73
C SER A 160 -36.09 2.62 22.60
N LEU A 161 -36.80 1.52 22.33
CA LEU A 161 -36.50 0.62 21.21
C LEU A 161 -36.62 1.33 19.86
N ILE A 162 -37.66 2.14 19.65
CA ILE A 162 -37.88 2.90 18.40
C ILE A 162 -36.72 3.87 18.12
N LEU A 163 -36.12 4.48 19.15
CA LEU A 163 -34.97 5.37 18.97
C LEU A 163 -33.64 4.64 18.87
N ILE A 164 -33.43 3.59 19.67
CA ILE A 164 -32.16 2.86 19.69
C ILE A 164 -31.97 2.01 18.43
N GLN A 165 -33.03 1.35 17.94
CA GLN A 165 -32.90 0.36 16.87
C GLN A 165 -32.34 0.97 15.57
N PRO A 166 -32.83 2.12 15.05
CA PRO A 166 -32.26 2.72 13.84
C PRO A 166 -30.81 3.17 14.04
N LEU A 167 -30.48 3.71 15.22
CA LEU A 167 -29.11 4.12 15.56
C LEU A 167 -28.16 2.92 15.58
N TYR A 168 -28.58 1.84 16.25
CA TYR A 168 -27.83 0.59 16.32
C TYR A 168 -27.64 -0.04 14.94
N MET A 169 -28.70 -0.10 14.11
CA MET A 169 -28.63 -0.64 12.75
C MET A 169 -27.71 0.19 11.86
N ALA A 170 -27.82 1.52 11.90
CA ALA A 170 -26.92 2.40 11.15
C ALA A 170 -25.45 2.18 11.55
N MET A 171 -25.16 2.11 12.85
CA MET A 171 -23.81 1.82 13.34
C MET A 171 -23.34 0.43 12.95
N LEU A 172 -24.20 -0.59 13.03
CA LEU A 172 -23.86 -1.97 12.70
C LEU A 172 -23.46 -2.11 11.22
N PHE A 173 -24.22 -1.49 10.32
CA PHE A 173 -23.99 -1.63 8.87
C PHE A 173 -22.94 -0.65 8.32
N LEU A 174 -22.86 0.58 8.82
CA LEU A 174 -21.98 1.61 8.25
C LEU A 174 -20.60 1.71 8.91
N SER A 175 -20.36 1.05 10.05
CA SER A 175 -19.09 1.23 10.78
C SER A 175 -17.90 0.42 10.26
N GLY A 176 -18.13 -0.51 9.34
CA GLY A 176 -17.15 -1.55 9.05
C GLY A 176 -17.44 -2.89 9.76
N ALA A 177 -18.34 -2.90 10.75
CA ALA A 177 -18.60 -4.07 11.60
C ALA A 177 -19.41 -5.18 10.92
N THR A 178 -20.11 -4.89 9.82
CA THR A 178 -20.83 -5.90 9.02
C THR A 178 -20.22 -6.04 7.64
N PHE A 179 -19.96 -4.91 6.99
CA PHE A 179 -19.31 -4.84 5.69
C PHE A 179 -17.99 -4.08 5.84
N PRO A 180 -16.86 -4.60 5.37
CA PRO A 180 -15.59 -3.88 5.40
C PRO A 180 -15.71 -2.49 4.76
N LEU A 181 -15.10 -1.48 5.37
CA LEU A 181 -15.14 -0.09 4.87
C LEU A 181 -14.62 0.03 3.43
N SER A 182 -13.67 -0.82 3.04
CA SER A 182 -13.10 -0.88 1.69
C SER A 182 -14.09 -1.29 0.60
N PHE A 183 -15.24 -1.87 0.95
CA PHE A 183 -16.28 -2.24 -0.01
C PHE A 183 -17.22 -1.08 -0.33
N PHE A 184 -17.19 -0.02 0.48
CA PHE A 184 -18.02 1.14 0.25
C PHE A 184 -17.43 2.07 -0.81
N PRO A 185 -18.27 2.73 -1.62
CA PRO A 185 -17.80 3.81 -2.50
C PRO A 185 -17.23 4.96 -1.67
N ASP A 186 -16.32 5.75 -2.25
CA ASP A 186 -15.57 6.80 -1.53
C ASP A 186 -16.47 7.78 -0.76
N TRP A 187 -17.59 8.20 -1.34
CA TRP A 187 -18.51 9.11 -0.68
C TRP A 187 -19.12 8.50 0.59
N LEU A 188 -19.39 7.19 0.58
CA LEU A 188 -19.96 6.49 1.72
C LEU A 188 -18.89 6.26 2.77
N GLN A 189 -17.64 5.97 2.37
CA GLN A 189 -16.50 5.93 3.29
C GLN A 189 -16.35 7.25 4.07
N ILE A 190 -16.54 8.40 3.43
CA ILE A 190 -16.56 9.71 4.11
C ILE A 190 -17.71 9.78 5.12
N VAL A 191 -18.93 9.37 4.74
CA VAL A 191 -20.09 9.32 5.67
C VAL A 191 -19.83 8.43 6.88
N THR A 192 -19.11 7.31 6.71
CA THR A 192 -18.78 6.41 7.83
C THR A 192 -17.95 7.09 8.92
N GLN A 193 -17.22 8.16 8.61
CA GLN A 193 -16.41 8.90 9.58
C GLN A 193 -17.27 9.66 10.62
N PHE A 194 -18.56 9.81 10.39
CA PHE A 194 -19.50 10.41 11.35
C PHE A 194 -20.12 9.36 12.28
N ILE A 195 -19.86 8.07 12.04
CA ILE A 195 -20.44 6.96 12.79
C ILE A 195 -19.50 6.58 13.94
N PRO A 196 -19.91 6.71 15.22
CA PRO A 196 -19.04 6.44 16.36
C PRO A 196 -18.40 5.05 16.36
N ALA A 197 -19.13 4.03 15.88
CA ALA A 197 -18.66 2.66 15.80
C ALA A 197 -17.51 2.46 14.78
N THR A 198 -17.35 3.34 13.80
CA THR A 198 -16.23 3.29 12.83
C THR A 198 -14.89 3.42 13.55
N TYR A 199 -14.80 4.32 14.52
CA TYR A 199 -13.60 4.51 15.34
C TYR A 199 -13.29 3.31 16.24
N LEU A 200 -14.32 2.58 16.67
CA LEU A 200 -14.12 1.32 17.39
C LEU A 200 -13.54 0.25 16.47
N MET A 201 -14.10 0.10 15.26
CA MET A 201 -13.60 -0.86 14.27
C MET A 201 -12.14 -0.62 13.93
N ILE A 202 -11.77 0.62 13.59
CA ILE A 202 -10.40 0.98 13.22
C ILE A 202 -9.45 0.84 14.41
N GLY A 203 -9.85 1.32 15.60
CA GLY A 203 -9.01 1.28 16.79
C GLY A 203 -8.74 -0.14 17.30
N ILE A 204 -9.77 -0.98 17.37
CA ILE A 204 -9.62 -2.38 17.79
C ILE A 204 -8.79 -3.16 16.76
N ALA A 205 -9.05 -2.98 15.46
CA ALA A 205 -8.26 -3.62 14.41
C ALA A 205 -6.78 -3.21 14.48
N GLY A 206 -6.48 -1.92 14.69
CA GLY A 206 -5.12 -1.42 14.87
C GLY A 206 -4.41 -2.02 16.09
N ILE A 207 -5.10 -2.14 17.23
CA ILE A 207 -4.55 -2.78 18.43
C ILE A 207 -4.27 -4.27 18.19
N LEU A 208 -5.18 -4.98 17.50
CA LEU A 208 -5.04 -6.42 17.25
C LEU A 208 -4.01 -6.76 16.17
N GLN A 209 -3.92 -5.96 15.10
CA GLN A 209 -3.03 -6.25 13.95
C GLN A 209 -1.64 -5.61 14.09
N HIS A 210 -1.58 -4.36 14.55
CA HIS A 210 -0.35 -3.54 14.56
C HIS A 210 0.21 -3.34 15.97
N ALA A 211 -0.33 -4.02 16.98
CA ALA A 211 0.07 -3.88 18.38
C ALA A 211 -0.06 -2.45 18.93
N GLU A 212 -0.94 -1.64 18.33
CA GLU A 212 -1.12 -0.25 18.71
C GLU A 212 -1.53 -0.11 20.18
N SER A 213 -1.13 1.02 20.76
CA SER A 213 -1.62 1.44 22.08
C SER A 213 -2.82 2.38 21.97
N VAL A 214 -3.47 2.65 23.10
CA VAL A 214 -4.53 3.68 23.16
C VAL A 214 -4.06 5.06 22.70
N LEU A 215 -2.76 5.36 22.80
CA LEU A 215 -2.17 6.64 22.37
C LEU A 215 -2.13 6.76 20.84
N HIS A 216 -1.98 5.66 20.11
CA HIS A 216 -2.07 5.66 18.65
C HIS A 216 -3.50 5.96 18.17
N ASN A 217 -4.49 5.74 19.04
CA ASN A 217 -5.91 5.96 18.77
C ASN A 217 -6.48 7.15 19.59
N TRP A 218 -5.62 8.13 19.93
CA TRP A 218 -5.96 9.21 20.87
C TRP A 218 -7.19 10.03 20.44
N GLN A 219 -7.40 10.26 19.14
CA GLN A 219 -8.54 11.04 18.64
C GLN A 219 -9.87 10.35 18.96
N ALA A 220 -9.95 9.04 18.66
CA ALA A 220 -11.09 8.20 19.00
C ALA A 220 -11.29 8.14 20.53
N VAL A 221 -10.20 7.98 21.29
CA VAL A 221 -10.25 7.93 22.76
C VAL A 221 -10.80 9.23 23.33
N ILE A 222 -10.34 10.40 22.87
CA ILE A 222 -10.84 11.70 23.32
C ILE A 222 -12.33 11.83 22.98
N ALA A 223 -12.74 11.51 21.75
CA ALA A 223 -14.15 11.59 21.35
C ALA A 223 -15.03 10.70 22.26
N LEU A 224 -14.60 9.46 22.54
CA LEU A 224 -15.30 8.54 23.44
C LEU A 224 -15.36 9.07 24.88
N LEU A 225 -14.26 9.59 25.42
CA LEU A 225 -14.21 10.16 26.78
C LEU A 225 -15.11 11.40 26.90
N VAL A 226 -15.10 12.30 25.91
CA VAL A 226 -15.99 13.47 25.89
C VAL A 226 -17.44 13.02 25.80
N THR A 227 -17.80 12.06 24.94
CA THR A 227 -19.14 11.49 24.87
C THR A 227 -19.57 10.86 26.20
N ALA A 228 -18.67 10.15 26.89
CA ALA A 228 -18.94 9.63 28.22
C ALA A 228 -19.26 10.74 29.22
N VAL A 229 -18.40 11.75 29.35
CA VAL A 229 -18.56 12.84 30.32
C VAL A 229 -19.82 13.66 30.03
N VAL A 230 -19.99 14.13 28.79
CA VAL A 230 -21.16 14.91 28.37
C VAL A 230 -22.43 14.08 28.52
N GLY A 231 -22.37 12.80 28.13
CA GLY A 231 -23.52 11.93 28.20
C GLY A 231 -23.99 11.64 29.61
N LEU A 232 -23.07 11.35 30.53
CA LEU A 232 -23.39 11.19 31.95
C LEU A 232 -23.92 12.49 32.56
N PHE A 233 -23.33 13.63 32.21
CA PHE A 233 -23.80 14.93 32.69
C PHE A 233 -25.24 15.19 32.26
N ILE A 234 -25.55 15.04 30.96
CA ILE A 234 -26.90 15.23 30.42
C ILE A 234 -27.87 14.21 31.02
N ALA A 235 -27.50 12.93 31.08
CA ALA A 235 -28.33 11.89 31.66
C ALA A 235 -28.66 12.16 33.14
N THR A 236 -27.72 12.76 33.89
CA THR A 236 -27.95 13.17 35.28
C THR A 236 -28.91 14.36 35.37
N LYS A 237 -28.78 15.35 34.48
CA LYS A 237 -29.63 16.56 34.47
C LYS A 237 -31.05 16.29 34.00
N LEU A 238 -31.21 15.36 33.06
CA LEU A 238 -32.51 14.96 32.50
C LEU A 238 -33.07 13.72 33.20
N PHE A 239 -32.45 13.26 34.29
CA PHE A 239 -32.87 12.07 35.01
C PHE A 239 -34.30 12.23 35.54
N ARG A 240 -35.11 11.19 35.40
CA ARG A 240 -36.49 11.15 35.86
C ARG A 240 -36.70 10.01 36.82
N TRP A 241 -37.33 10.31 37.95
CA TRP A 241 -37.59 9.34 39.00
C TRP A 241 -38.90 8.59 38.79
N GLU A 242 -39.85 9.22 38.11
CA GLU A 242 -41.23 8.74 37.93
C GLU A 242 -41.61 8.81 36.44
N LYS A 243 -42.51 7.92 36.00
CA LYS A 243 -42.95 7.87 34.60
C LYS A 243 -43.85 9.05 34.21
N GLU A 244 -44.49 9.68 35.20
CA GLU A 244 -45.36 10.85 35.05
C GLU A 244 -44.57 12.14 34.78
N GLU A 245 -43.28 12.17 35.13
CA GLU A 245 -42.38 13.29 34.83
C GLU A 245 -42.16 13.36 33.30
N LYS A 246 -42.81 14.31 32.62
CA LYS A 246 -42.63 14.52 31.17
C LYS A 246 -41.62 15.63 30.90
N LEU A 247 -40.69 15.37 29.99
CA LEU A 247 -39.78 16.40 29.47
C LEU A 247 -40.43 17.14 28.29
N ARG A 248 -40.01 18.38 28.05
CA ARG A 248 -40.37 19.11 26.83
C ARG A 248 -39.85 18.34 25.61
N ASN A 249 -40.58 18.37 24.49
CA ASN A 249 -40.15 17.72 23.25
C ASN A 249 -38.75 18.18 22.79
N SER A 250 -38.39 19.44 23.05
CA SER A 250 -37.05 19.97 22.78
C SER A 250 -35.93 19.27 23.55
N ALA A 251 -36.22 18.63 24.69
CA ALA A 251 -35.21 17.89 25.44
C ALA A 251 -34.69 16.67 24.67
N LYS A 252 -35.47 16.13 23.72
CA LYS A 252 -35.04 15.03 22.85
C LYS A 252 -33.85 15.43 21.96
N LEU A 253 -33.69 16.72 21.65
CA LEU A 253 -32.54 17.22 20.89
C LEU A 253 -31.21 17.06 21.64
N TRP A 254 -31.22 16.94 22.98
CA TRP A 254 -30.00 16.69 23.76
C TRP A 254 -29.35 15.33 23.47
N VAL A 255 -30.07 14.38 22.88
CA VAL A 255 -29.47 13.13 22.39
C VAL A 255 -28.39 13.43 21.33
N LEU A 256 -28.56 14.47 20.52
CA LEU A 256 -27.59 14.88 19.50
C LEU A 256 -26.27 15.38 20.12
N ALA A 257 -26.30 15.91 21.34
CA ALA A 257 -25.08 16.37 22.03
C ALA A 257 -24.10 15.21 22.30
N ALA A 258 -24.60 13.98 22.44
CA ALA A 258 -23.77 12.79 22.62
C ALA A 258 -22.98 12.41 21.35
N LEU A 259 -23.49 12.82 20.18
CA LEU A 259 -22.89 12.60 18.88
C LEU A 259 -21.97 13.75 18.44
N ALA A 260 -22.04 14.92 19.11
CA ALA A 260 -21.26 16.10 18.74
C ALA A 260 -19.74 15.85 18.64
N PRO A 261 -19.09 15.08 19.54
CA PRO A 261 -17.67 14.77 19.38
C PRO A 261 -17.35 14.04 18.07
N PHE A 262 -18.23 13.14 17.63
CA PHE A 262 -18.08 12.39 16.39
C PHE A 262 -18.48 13.17 15.14
N LEU A 263 -19.35 14.19 15.28
CA LEU A 263 -19.58 15.16 14.20
C LEU A 263 -18.33 16.00 13.94
N ILE A 264 -17.70 16.51 15.00
CA ILE A 264 -16.46 17.29 14.88
C ILE A 264 -15.33 16.42 14.32
N LEU A 265 -15.16 15.22 14.87
CA LEU A 265 -14.14 14.30 14.40
C LEU A 265 -14.41 13.83 12.98
N GLY A 266 -15.67 13.58 12.61
CA GLY A 266 -16.08 13.24 11.26
C GLY A 266 -15.78 14.34 10.24
N ILE A 267 -16.00 15.62 10.57
CA ILE A 267 -15.60 16.76 9.74
C ILE A 267 -14.08 16.77 9.54
N TYR A 268 -13.33 16.63 10.65
CA TYR A 268 -11.87 16.61 10.61
C TYR A 268 -11.35 15.45 9.73
N GLN A 269 -11.87 14.23 9.90
CA GLN A 269 -11.46 13.05 9.16
C GLN A 269 -11.90 13.06 7.69
N SER A 270 -13.03 13.70 7.38
CA SER A 270 -13.46 13.92 6.00
C SER A 270 -12.45 14.78 5.23
N TRP A 271 -11.78 15.71 5.92
CA TRP A 271 -10.73 16.55 5.35
C TRP A 271 -9.34 15.88 5.40
N SER A 272 -8.91 15.36 6.56
CA SER A 272 -7.56 14.83 6.77
C SER A 272 -7.35 13.45 6.13
N ARG A 273 -8.42 12.66 5.98
CA ARG A 273 -8.45 11.29 5.45
C ARG A 273 -7.54 10.28 6.17
N GLN A 274 -7.06 10.60 7.38
CA GLN A 274 -6.10 9.76 8.11
C GLN A 274 -6.71 8.41 8.49
N ASP A 275 -7.93 8.40 9.01
CA ASP A 275 -8.61 7.16 9.39
C ASP A 275 -9.02 6.32 8.18
N LEU A 276 -9.33 6.96 7.05
CA LEU A 276 -9.57 6.26 5.78
C LEU A 276 -8.31 5.57 5.28
N ALA A 277 -7.17 6.25 5.31
CA ALA A 277 -5.88 5.66 4.97
C ALA A 277 -5.55 4.48 5.90
N LYS A 278 -5.72 4.66 7.21
CA LYS A 278 -5.52 3.61 8.22
C LYS A 278 -6.43 2.40 8.00
N ALA A 279 -7.72 2.62 7.72
CA ALA A 279 -8.66 1.56 7.42
C ALA A 279 -8.26 0.75 6.17
N LYS A 280 -7.78 1.43 5.11
CA LYS A 280 -7.27 0.78 3.90
C LYS A 280 -6.03 -0.07 4.18
N ILE A 281 -5.08 0.44 4.97
CA ILE A 281 -3.87 -0.30 5.38
C ILE A 281 -4.25 -1.57 6.15
N LEU A 282 -5.10 -1.45 7.17
CA LEU A 282 -5.56 -2.60 7.98
C LEU A 282 -6.33 -3.63 7.13
N ALA A 283 -7.12 -3.19 6.16
CA ALA A 283 -7.80 -4.08 5.24
C ALA A 283 -6.80 -4.86 4.35
N ARG A 284 -5.75 -4.19 3.85
CA ARG A 284 -4.70 -4.85 3.06
C ARG A 284 -3.88 -5.84 3.89
N ASP A 285 -3.49 -5.47 5.09
CA ASP A 285 -2.72 -6.38 5.96
C ASP A 285 -3.54 -7.61 6.35
N MET A 286 -4.85 -7.45 6.48
CA MET A 286 -5.76 -8.59 6.61
C MET A 286 -5.74 -9.47 5.35
N GLU A 287 -5.80 -8.91 4.13
CA GLU A 287 -5.67 -9.69 2.89
C GLU A 287 -4.33 -10.43 2.80
N ARG A 288 -3.21 -9.75 3.11
CA ARG A 288 -1.86 -10.33 3.14
C ARG A 288 -1.71 -11.42 4.20
N GLY A 289 -2.46 -11.32 5.29
CA GLY A 289 -2.46 -12.30 6.38
C GLY A 289 -3.22 -13.60 6.08
N LYS A 290 -3.90 -13.70 4.93
CA LYS A 290 -4.60 -14.93 4.52
C LYS A 290 -3.62 -16.06 4.23
N THR A 291 -4.11 -17.29 4.37
CA THR A 291 -3.40 -18.48 3.89
C THR A 291 -3.91 -18.83 2.50
N LEU A 292 -3.01 -18.91 1.52
CA LEU A 292 -3.33 -19.17 0.12
C LEU A 292 -2.45 -20.31 -0.42
N LEU A 293 -3.01 -21.15 -1.28
CA LEU A 293 -2.30 -22.18 -2.01
C LEU A 293 -2.48 -21.93 -3.52
N ILE A 294 -1.39 -21.57 -4.19
CA ILE A 294 -1.32 -21.55 -5.66
C ILE A 294 -1.04 -22.99 -6.09
N GLN A 295 -1.94 -23.62 -6.85
CA GLN A 295 -1.83 -25.03 -7.23
C GLN A 295 -1.47 -25.21 -8.71
N ASN A 296 -0.76 -26.30 -9.00
CA ASN A 296 -0.52 -26.82 -10.35
C ASN A 296 0.17 -25.83 -11.31
N ALA A 297 1.07 -25.01 -10.80
CA ALA A 297 1.82 -24.04 -11.60
C ALA A 297 3.13 -24.63 -12.12
N ARG A 298 3.59 -24.16 -13.27
CA ARG A 298 5.03 -24.10 -13.55
C ARG A 298 5.62 -22.97 -12.72
N VAL A 299 6.81 -23.14 -12.16
CA VAL A 299 7.49 -22.10 -11.38
C VAL A 299 8.86 -21.83 -11.96
N PHE A 300 9.07 -20.61 -12.47
CA PHE A 300 10.41 -20.08 -12.66
C PHE A 300 10.87 -19.51 -11.33
N VAL A 301 11.94 -20.07 -10.74
CA VAL A 301 12.36 -19.72 -9.39
C VAL A 301 13.02 -18.33 -9.33
N GLY A 302 13.54 -17.81 -10.44
CA GLY A 302 14.29 -16.54 -10.49
C GLY A 302 15.81 -16.71 -10.56
N ASN A 303 16.33 -17.85 -10.10
CA ASN A 303 17.76 -18.18 -10.16
C ASN A 303 18.17 -19.02 -11.39
N GLY A 304 17.28 -19.15 -12.38
CA GLY A 304 17.43 -20.03 -13.54
C GLY A 304 16.81 -21.43 -13.36
N LYS A 305 16.49 -21.86 -12.13
CA LYS A 305 15.76 -23.12 -11.89
C LYS A 305 14.31 -22.99 -12.35
N VAL A 306 13.81 -24.04 -13.00
CA VAL A 306 12.41 -24.22 -13.39
C VAL A 306 11.86 -25.46 -12.71
N ILE A 307 10.67 -25.36 -12.12
CA ILE A 307 9.91 -26.48 -11.58
C ILE A 307 8.67 -26.63 -12.45
N GLU A 308 8.59 -27.70 -13.24
CA GLU A 308 7.50 -27.86 -14.24
C GLU A 308 6.11 -28.02 -13.63
N SER A 309 6.03 -28.56 -12.41
CA SER A 309 4.78 -28.70 -11.67
C SER A 309 5.04 -28.49 -10.19
N ALA A 310 4.47 -27.44 -9.62
CA ALA A 310 4.56 -27.13 -8.21
C ALA A 310 3.30 -26.46 -7.68
N SER A 311 3.17 -26.46 -6.36
CA SER A 311 2.22 -25.63 -5.64
C SER A 311 2.93 -24.78 -4.60
N ILE A 312 2.49 -23.54 -4.40
CA ILE A 312 3.12 -22.57 -3.51
C ILE A 312 2.14 -22.23 -2.39
N LEU A 313 2.51 -22.54 -1.15
CA LEU A 313 1.76 -22.15 0.03
C LEU A 313 2.25 -20.79 0.52
N ILE A 314 1.33 -19.85 0.66
CA ILE A 314 1.56 -18.50 1.15
C ILE A 314 0.88 -18.34 2.51
N LYS A 315 1.61 -17.81 3.48
CA LYS A 315 1.11 -17.46 4.83
C LYS A 315 1.71 -16.14 5.28
N GLY A 316 0.87 -15.22 5.78
CA GLY A 316 1.36 -13.96 6.33
C GLY A 316 2.16 -13.14 5.31
N GLY A 317 1.72 -13.15 4.05
CA GLY A 317 2.36 -12.45 2.95
C GLY A 317 3.70 -13.01 2.46
N LYS A 318 4.10 -14.19 2.94
CA LYS A 318 5.37 -14.84 2.59
C LYS A 318 5.15 -16.23 2.01
N ILE A 319 6.11 -16.68 1.20
CA ILE A 319 6.17 -18.05 0.71
C ILE A 319 6.53 -18.96 1.90
N ALA A 320 5.57 -19.75 2.35
CA ALA A 320 5.73 -20.63 3.50
C ALA A 320 6.31 -21.99 3.10
N GLU A 321 5.89 -22.53 1.95
CA GLU A 321 6.38 -23.81 1.43
C GLU A 321 6.18 -23.89 -0.09
N ILE A 322 7.03 -24.66 -0.76
CA ILE A 322 6.91 -24.99 -2.19
C ILE A 322 6.85 -26.52 -2.29
N TYR A 323 5.73 -27.05 -2.77
CA TYR A 323 5.54 -28.48 -3.02
C TYR A 323 5.83 -28.77 -4.49
N GLU A 324 6.93 -29.46 -4.79
CA GLU A 324 7.18 -29.97 -6.15
C GLU A 324 6.23 -31.17 -6.40
N GLY A 325 5.41 -31.09 -7.44
CA GLY A 325 4.33 -32.04 -7.72
C GLY A 325 3.03 -31.73 -6.93
N ASN A 326 2.46 -32.77 -6.31
CA ASN A 326 1.18 -32.68 -5.59
C ASN A 326 1.34 -32.02 -4.22
N ALA A 327 0.50 -31.03 -3.93
CA ALA A 327 0.37 -30.46 -2.59
C ALA A 327 -0.61 -31.24 -1.70
N PRO A 328 -0.52 -31.10 -0.36
CA PRO A 328 -1.59 -31.49 0.53
C PRO A 328 -2.91 -30.80 0.18
N ASP A 329 -4.03 -31.43 0.56
CA ASP A 329 -5.36 -30.86 0.35
C ASP A 329 -5.48 -29.47 1.02
N ALA A 330 -6.06 -28.51 0.29
CA ALA A 330 -6.17 -27.13 0.73
C ALA A 330 -6.96 -26.96 2.04
N LYS A 331 -7.94 -27.84 2.33
CA LYS A 331 -8.69 -27.82 3.59
C LYS A 331 -7.79 -28.19 4.76
N THR A 332 -6.88 -29.15 4.57
CA THR A 332 -5.89 -29.53 5.58
C THR A 332 -4.94 -28.37 5.88
N LEU A 333 -4.56 -27.64 4.83
CA LEU A 333 -3.69 -26.46 4.94
C LEU A 333 -4.42 -25.22 5.44
N LYS A 334 -5.76 -25.25 5.51
CA LYS A 334 -6.64 -24.10 5.79
C LYS A 334 -6.31 -22.95 4.83
N ALA A 335 -6.23 -23.26 3.55
CA ALA A 335 -5.83 -22.32 2.51
C ALA A 335 -6.97 -22.05 1.53
N ASP A 336 -7.09 -20.80 1.08
CA ASP A 336 -7.77 -20.50 -0.18
C ASP A 336 -6.98 -21.11 -1.34
N VAL A 337 -7.65 -21.45 -2.44
CA VAL A 337 -6.99 -22.02 -3.63
C VAL A 337 -6.98 -21.02 -4.77
N PHE A 338 -5.82 -20.88 -5.41
CA PHE A 338 -5.68 -20.26 -6.72
C PHE A 338 -5.19 -21.30 -7.72
N GLU A 339 -6.02 -21.63 -8.71
CA GLU A 339 -5.68 -22.61 -9.74
C GLU A 339 -4.79 -22.01 -10.83
N ALA A 340 -3.58 -22.55 -10.96
CA ALA A 340 -2.55 -22.09 -11.88
C ALA A 340 -2.13 -23.14 -12.91
N ALA A 341 -2.94 -24.19 -13.11
CA ALA A 341 -2.79 -25.10 -14.24
C ALA A 341 -2.67 -24.34 -15.57
N GLY A 342 -1.67 -24.73 -16.38
CA GLY A 342 -1.34 -24.09 -17.66
C GLY A 342 -0.66 -22.72 -17.55
N LYS A 343 -0.39 -22.25 -16.33
CA LYS A 343 0.24 -20.95 -16.06
C LYS A 343 1.66 -21.13 -15.54
N THR A 344 2.43 -20.05 -15.65
CA THR A 344 3.78 -19.97 -15.08
C THR A 344 3.82 -18.89 -14.00
N VAL A 345 4.32 -19.25 -12.82
CA VAL A 345 4.62 -18.34 -11.71
C VAL A 345 6.08 -17.92 -11.80
N LEU A 346 6.32 -16.62 -11.67
CA LEU A 346 7.63 -15.99 -11.60
C LEU A 346 7.68 -15.11 -10.33
N PRO A 347 8.88 -14.75 -9.84
CA PRO A 347 9.02 -13.57 -9.00
C PRO A 347 8.44 -12.37 -9.74
N GLY A 348 7.88 -11.40 -9.02
CA GLY A 348 7.48 -10.14 -9.65
C GLY A 348 8.67 -9.48 -10.39
N LEU A 349 8.39 -8.91 -11.56
CA LEU A 349 9.43 -8.28 -12.37
C LEU A 349 9.94 -7.01 -11.68
N ILE A 350 11.21 -6.68 -11.91
CA ILE A 350 11.88 -5.51 -11.36
C ILE A 350 12.47 -4.70 -12.51
N ASP A 351 12.10 -3.42 -12.57
CA ASP A 351 12.61 -2.46 -13.55
C ASP A 351 13.58 -1.50 -12.85
N VAL A 352 14.89 -1.66 -13.09
CA VAL A 352 15.91 -0.88 -12.37
C VAL A 352 16.17 0.49 -12.99
N HIS A 353 15.45 0.89 -14.03
CA HIS A 353 15.72 2.17 -14.69
C HIS A 353 14.43 2.78 -15.22
N VAL A 354 13.90 3.75 -14.47
CA VAL A 354 12.68 4.49 -14.87
C VAL A 354 12.80 5.96 -14.51
N HIS A 355 12.07 6.82 -15.22
CA HIS A 355 11.90 8.24 -14.92
C HIS A 355 10.41 8.54 -14.75
N LEU A 356 9.91 8.47 -13.51
CA LEU A 356 8.46 8.54 -13.23
C LEU A 356 7.87 9.93 -13.49
N GLY A 357 8.70 10.98 -13.49
CA GLY A 357 8.30 12.33 -13.84
C GLY A 357 8.08 12.57 -15.34
N ALA A 358 8.57 11.67 -16.19
CA ALA A 358 8.34 11.69 -17.63
C ALA A 358 7.16 10.77 -18.00
N THR A 359 6.60 10.92 -19.19
CA THR A 359 5.38 10.19 -19.59
C THR A 359 5.61 9.11 -20.64
N GLY A 360 6.74 9.15 -21.34
CA GLY A 360 7.03 8.28 -22.47
C GLY A 360 6.30 8.63 -23.77
N GLY A 361 5.52 9.72 -23.77
CA GLY A 361 4.71 10.17 -24.90
C GLY A 361 4.38 11.65 -24.85
N PHE A 362 3.53 12.12 -25.77
CA PHE A 362 3.19 13.55 -25.88
C PHE A 362 1.81 13.84 -25.32
N ILE A 363 1.75 14.83 -24.41
CA ILE A 363 0.51 15.40 -23.90
C ILE A 363 0.16 16.62 -24.73
N GLU A 364 -1.08 16.70 -25.21
CA GLU A 364 -1.52 17.84 -26.01
C GLU A 364 -1.81 19.09 -25.17
N ASP A 365 -2.41 18.89 -24.00
CA ASP A 365 -2.84 19.98 -23.12
C ASP A 365 -2.19 19.85 -21.75
N TRP A 366 -1.02 20.46 -21.62
CA TRP A 366 -0.25 20.49 -20.37
C TRP A 366 -1.00 21.16 -19.22
N THR A 367 -2.03 21.97 -19.48
CA THR A 367 -2.83 22.61 -18.41
C THR A 367 -3.71 21.61 -17.67
N LYS A 368 -3.98 20.45 -18.28
CA LYS A 368 -4.75 19.35 -17.68
C LYS A 368 -3.87 18.25 -17.09
N PHE A 369 -2.55 18.34 -17.28
CA PHE A 369 -1.62 17.34 -16.78
C PHE A 369 -1.33 17.58 -15.29
N ASP A 370 -1.64 16.58 -14.47
CA ASP A 370 -1.27 16.55 -13.06
C ASP A 370 -0.15 15.52 -12.87
N ALA A 371 1.09 16.00 -12.83
CA ALA A 371 2.29 15.17 -12.73
C ALA A 371 2.24 14.23 -11.51
N LYS A 372 1.68 14.69 -10.37
CA LYS A 372 1.58 13.86 -9.16
C LYS A 372 0.62 12.71 -9.36
N LYS A 373 -0.55 12.98 -9.93
CA LYS A 373 -1.53 11.92 -10.27
C LYS A 373 -1.00 10.98 -11.36
N ALA A 374 -0.23 11.49 -12.31
CA ALA A 374 0.43 10.68 -13.33
C ALA A 374 1.40 9.70 -12.66
N ILE A 375 2.34 10.16 -11.83
CA ILE A 375 3.26 9.28 -11.10
C ILE A 375 2.52 8.22 -10.29
N GLU A 376 1.48 8.60 -9.53
CA GLU A 376 0.67 7.64 -8.77
C GLU A 376 -0.07 6.63 -9.66
N ARG A 377 -0.45 7.02 -10.88
CA ARG A 377 -1.01 6.10 -11.87
C ARG A 377 0.07 5.16 -12.41
N GLU A 378 1.26 5.67 -12.73
CA GLU A 378 2.33 4.83 -13.29
C GLU A 378 2.78 3.76 -12.30
N MET A 379 2.87 4.10 -11.01
CA MET A 379 3.12 3.12 -9.94
C MET A 379 2.09 1.96 -9.92
N ARG A 380 0.84 2.24 -10.28
CA ARG A 380 -0.24 1.25 -10.42
C ARG A 380 -0.17 0.50 -11.76
N ALA A 381 0.22 1.18 -12.84
CA ALA A 381 0.43 0.59 -14.16
C ALA A 381 1.56 -0.46 -14.14
N TYR A 382 2.67 -0.17 -13.46
CA TYR A 382 3.74 -1.15 -13.22
C TYR A 382 3.20 -2.41 -12.54
N LEU A 383 2.49 -2.24 -11.42
CA LEU A 383 1.94 -3.40 -10.71
C LEU A 383 0.90 -4.15 -11.54
N PHE A 384 0.08 -3.46 -12.34
CA PHE A 384 -0.87 -4.09 -13.26
C PHE A 384 -0.18 -5.03 -14.26
N CYS A 385 0.99 -4.63 -14.75
CA CYS A 385 1.82 -5.38 -15.69
C CYS A 385 2.66 -6.48 -15.02
N GLY A 386 2.61 -6.64 -13.70
CA GLY A 386 3.43 -7.62 -12.97
C GLY A 386 4.83 -7.13 -12.59
N VAL A 387 5.08 -5.83 -12.71
CA VAL A 387 6.31 -5.18 -12.24
C VAL A 387 6.08 -4.72 -10.80
N THR A 388 6.75 -5.36 -9.87
CA THR A 388 6.47 -5.22 -8.43
C THR A 388 7.49 -4.33 -7.72
N SER A 389 8.60 -4.00 -8.38
CA SER A 389 9.53 -3.00 -7.91
C SER A 389 10.12 -2.21 -9.07
N VAL A 390 10.38 -0.92 -8.83
CA VAL A 390 11.05 -0.03 -9.79
C VAL A 390 12.13 0.81 -9.10
N ARG A 391 13.20 1.16 -9.81
CA ARG A 391 14.18 2.16 -9.36
C ARG A 391 14.07 3.41 -10.22
N SER A 392 13.61 4.51 -9.60
CA SER A 392 13.71 5.84 -10.19
C SER A 392 15.19 6.22 -10.33
N ALA A 393 15.63 6.38 -11.57
CA ALA A 393 17.02 6.63 -11.94
C ALA A 393 17.35 8.12 -12.12
N GLY A 394 16.39 9.01 -11.87
CA GLY A 394 16.57 10.46 -11.98
C GLY A 394 15.23 11.17 -11.90
N ASP A 395 14.79 11.53 -10.70
CA ASP A 395 13.54 12.26 -10.45
C ASP A 395 13.69 13.18 -9.21
N ALA A 396 12.73 14.08 -9.02
CA ALA A 396 12.68 14.97 -7.87
C ALA A 396 12.49 14.19 -6.54
N VAL A 397 13.49 14.25 -5.66
CA VAL A 397 13.56 13.48 -4.40
C VAL A 397 12.32 13.66 -3.53
N ASP A 398 11.91 14.92 -3.30
CA ASP A 398 10.80 15.23 -2.38
C ASP A 398 9.47 14.60 -2.82
N ASP A 399 9.22 14.54 -4.12
CA ASP A 399 8.01 13.94 -4.66
C ASP A 399 8.10 12.42 -4.66
N MET A 400 9.27 11.85 -5.02
CA MET A 400 9.48 10.41 -4.94
C MET A 400 9.40 9.87 -3.52
N LEU A 401 9.85 10.62 -2.50
CA LEU A 401 9.70 10.22 -1.09
C LEU A 401 8.23 10.19 -0.65
N LYS A 402 7.39 11.12 -1.13
CA LYS A 402 5.94 11.10 -0.87
C LYS A 402 5.28 9.90 -1.53
N VAL A 403 5.63 9.62 -2.78
CA VAL A 403 5.14 8.47 -3.54
C VAL A 403 5.57 7.16 -2.86
N ARG A 404 6.84 7.02 -2.50
CA ARG A 404 7.36 5.89 -1.71
C ARG A 404 6.56 5.70 -0.42
N LYS A 405 6.30 6.76 0.33
CA LYS A 405 5.51 6.67 1.57
C LYS A 405 4.09 6.19 1.31
N LEU A 406 3.43 6.72 0.28
CA LEU A 406 2.04 6.41 -0.07
C LEU A 406 1.83 4.93 -0.45
N PHE A 407 2.74 4.37 -1.26
CA PHE A 407 2.68 2.98 -1.68
C PHE A 407 3.31 2.03 -0.65
N GLY A 408 4.42 2.44 -0.03
CA GLY A 408 5.14 1.66 0.97
C GLY A 408 4.36 1.46 2.27
N SER A 409 3.50 2.42 2.66
CA SER A 409 2.59 2.26 3.80
C SER A 409 1.46 1.26 3.54
N GLY A 410 1.16 0.96 2.27
CA GLY A 410 -0.05 0.23 1.90
C GLY A 410 -1.31 1.08 1.97
N GLU A 411 -1.24 2.40 1.91
CA GLU A 411 -2.41 3.28 1.73
C GLU A 411 -2.94 3.20 0.29
N LYS A 412 -2.04 3.16 -0.70
CA LYS A 412 -2.35 2.75 -2.08
C LYS A 412 -1.58 1.48 -2.47
N LEU A 413 -2.18 0.69 -3.35
CA LEU A 413 -1.56 -0.51 -3.91
C LEU A 413 -0.82 -0.13 -5.19
N GLY A 414 0.43 -0.53 -5.33
CA GLY A 414 1.28 -0.21 -6.45
C GLY A 414 2.64 -0.88 -6.31
N THR A 415 3.53 -0.63 -7.26
CA THR A 415 4.90 -1.15 -7.23
C THR A 415 5.71 -0.56 -6.07
N GLU A 416 6.77 -1.24 -5.64
CA GLU A 416 7.71 -0.71 -4.65
C GLU A 416 8.74 0.22 -5.31
N LEU A 417 9.01 1.38 -4.69
CA LEU A 417 9.87 2.42 -5.27
C LEU A 417 11.24 2.50 -4.59
N PHE A 418 12.29 2.24 -5.35
CA PHE A 418 13.69 2.58 -5.07
C PHE A 418 14.06 3.91 -5.77
N LEU A 419 14.96 4.71 -5.23
CA LEU A 419 15.30 6.04 -5.77
C LEU A 419 16.78 6.38 -5.68
N CYS A 420 17.33 6.81 -6.82
CA CYS A 420 18.68 7.37 -6.92
C CYS A 420 18.75 8.86 -6.52
N GLY A 421 17.63 9.58 -6.69
CA GLY A 421 17.60 11.04 -6.57
C GLY A 421 18.11 11.75 -7.84
N PRO A 422 18.66 12.97 -7.72
CA PRO A 422 19.02 13.80 -8.86
C PRO A 422 20.25 13.28 -9.61
N LEU A 423 20.35 13.63 -10.90
CA LEU A 423 21.46 13.26 -11.77
C LEU A 423 22.71 14.10 -11.45
N PHE A 424 23.84 13.46 -11.12
CA PHE A 424 25.14 14.14 -11.07
C PHE A 424 25.70 14.30 -12.48
N THR A 425 25.82 15.56 -12.92
CA THR A 425 26.20 15.94 -14.28
C THR A 425 26.96 17.27 -14.27
N ALA A 426 27.48 17.73 -15.41
CA ALA A 426 28.03 19.08 -15.53
C ALA A 426 26.92 20.12 -15.81
N GLU A 427 27.22 21.39 -15.57
CA GLU A 427 26.36 22.47 -16.05
C GLU A 427 26.32 22.45 -17.58
N GLY A 428 25.12 22.44 -18.18
CA GLY A 428 24.94 22.22 -19.61
C GLY A 428 25.15 20.77 -20.06
N GLY A 429 25.29 19.83 -19.11
CA GLY A 429 25.37 18.40 -19.37
C GLY A 429 24.00 17.75 -19.54
N HIS A 430 23.99 16.46 -19.87
CA HIS A 430 22.75 15.69 -20.01
C HIS A 430 21.93 15.71 -18.72
N GLY A 431 20.61 15.85 -18.87
CA GLY A 431 19.63 16.12 -17.82
C GLY A 431 19.31 17.60 -17.62
N THR A 432 20.20 18.53 -17.99
CA THR A 432 19.97 19.98 -17.82
C THR A 432 19.11 20.59 -18.93
N GLU A 433 19.11 19.98 -20.11
CA GLU A 433 18.35 20.37 -21.29
C GLU A 433 16.85 20.34 -21.07
N TYR A 434 16.35 19.45 -20.20
CA TYR A 434 14.92 19.36 -19.90
C TYR A 434 14.37 20.63 -19.23
N GLY A 435 15.22 21.35 -18.49
CA GLY A 435 14.85 22.64 -17.91
C GLY A 435 14.58 23.74 -18.95
N LYS A 436 15.12 23.61 -20.17
CA LYS A 436 14.94 24.62 -21.25
C LYS A 436 13.49 24.70 -21.73
N PHE A 437 12.73 23.61 -21.59
CA PHE A 437 11.31 23.55 -21.95
C PHE A 437 10.39 24.16 -20.88
N LEU A 438 10.93 24.52 -19.71
CA LEU A 438 10.18 25.14 -18.63
C LEU A 438 10.23 26.68 -18.70
N PRO A 439 9.15 27.37 -18.30
CA PRO A 439 9.16 28.82 -18.11
C PRO A 439 10.29 29.25 -17.17
N GLU A 440 10.94 30.38 -17.47
CA GLU A 440 12.07 30.94 -16.70
C GLU A 440 11.91 30.86 -15.17
N PRO A 441 10.76 31.25 -14.57
CA PRO A 441 10.63 31.26 -13.11
C PRO A 441 10.68 29.88 -12.46
N LEU A 442 10.35 28.81 -13.21
CA LEU A 442 10.30 27.43 -12.70
C LEU A 442 11.63 26.69 -12.91
N ARG A 443 12.47 27.16 -13.83
CA ARG A 443 13.69 26.45 -14.23
C ARG A 443 14.71 26.28 -13.09
N PRO A 444 15.01 27.29 -12.24
CA PRO A 444 15.96 27.10 -11.14
C PRO A 444 15.53 26.04 -10.14
N ALA A 445 14.23 26.00 -9.81
CA ALA A 445 13.68 25.01 -8.88
C ALA A 445 13.73 23.60 -9.47
N PHE A 446 13.39 23.44 -10.76
CA PHE A 446 13.52 22.16 -11.46
C PHE A 446 14.96 21.67 -11.48
N ILE A 447 15.91 22.52 -11.91
CA ILE A 447 17.34 22.16 -11.96
C ILE A 447 17.84 21.75 -10.57
N ALA A 448 17.50 22.50 -9.53
CA ALA A 448 17.90 22.20 -8.16
C ALA A 448 17.31 20.89 -7.61
N GLN A 449 16.21 20.38 -8.17
CA GLN A 449 15.60 19.11 -7.75
C GLN A 449 15.98 17.92 -8.65
N PHE A 450 16.28 18.17 -9.93
CA PHE A 450 16.49 17.14 -10.94
C PHE A 450 17.97 16.82 -11.19
N VAL A 451 18.86 17.80 -11.04
CA VAL A 451 20.31 17.63 -11.27
C VAL A 451 21.17 18.12 -10.11
N ARG A 452 22.41 17.66 -10.09
CA ARG A 452 23.51 18.09 -9.21
C ARG A 452 24.71 18.39 -10.08
N THR A 453 25.20 19.64 -10.02
CA THR A 453 26.27 20.14 -10.91
C THR A 453 27.50 20.62 -10.13
N PRO A 454 28.13 19.77 -9.30
CA PRO A 454 29.25 20.17 -8.46
C PRO A 454 30.43 20.67 -9.30
N LYS A 455 31.09 21.73 -8.84
CA LYS A 455 32.25 22.34 -9.52
C LYS A 455 33.59 21.82 -9.01
N SER A 456 33.59 21.08 -7.90
CA SER A 456 34.79 20.49 -7.31
C SER A 456 34.49 19.14 -6.65
N ALA A 457 35.54 18.38 -6.38
CA ALA A 457 35.44 17.12 -5.64
C ALA A 457 34.87 17.33 -4.22
N GLU A 458 35.20 18.44 -3.55
CA GLU A 458 34.65 18.74 -2.21
C GLU A 458 33.14 19.01 -2.28
N GLU A 459 32.70 19.79 -3.27
CA GLU A 459 31.29 20.07 -3.47
C GLU A 459 30.51 18.78 -3.81
N ALA A 460 31.08 17.92 -4.66
CA ALA A 460 30.52 16.62 -4.99
C ALA A 460 30.27 15.78 -3.74
N ARG A 461 31.26 15.64 -2.85
CA ARG A 461 31.12 14.89 -1.59
C ARG A 461 30.02 15.46 -0.70
N LYS A 462 30.01 16.79 -0.53
CA LYS A 462 28.99 17.47 0.28
C LYS A 462 27.57 17.28 -0.27
N GLN A 463 27.40 17.25 -1.59
CA GLN A 463 26.11 16.99 -2.21
C GLN A 463 25.67 15.53 -2.01
N VAL A 464 26.58 14.56 -2.07
CA VAL A 464 26.30 13.16 -1.73
C VAL A 464 25.94 13.00 -0.25
N ASP A 465 26.68 13.63 0.67
CA ASP A 465 26.35 13.66 2.10
C ASP A 465 24.91 14.13 2.35
N ALA A 466 24.53 15.22 1.69
CA ALA A 466 23.20 15.79 1.82
C ALA A 466 22.11 14.82 1.34
N LEU A 467 22.35 14.10 0.24
CA LEU A 467 21.40 13.12 -0.29
C LEU A 467 21.34 11.85 0.56
N ALA A 468 22.48 11.37 1.08
CA ALA A 468 22.52 10.19 1.95
C ALA A 468 21.65 10.37 3.21
N SER A 469 21.51 11.61 3.69
CA SER A 469 20.61 11.93 4.82
C SER A 469 19.11 11.84 4.48
N GLN A 470 18.74 11.79 3.19
CA GLN A 470 17.35 11.85 2.70
C GLN A 470 16.74 10.47 2.42
N ARG A 471 17.40 9.37 2.81
CA ARG A 471 16.95 7.98 2.60
C ARG A 471 16.76 7.63 1.11
N ILE A 472 17.68 8.09 0.26
CA ILE A 472 17.87 7.56 -1.09
C ILE A 472 18.49 6.15 -1.01
N ASP A 473 18.38 5.35 -2.07
CA ASP A 473 18.95 3.98 -2.08
C ASP A 473 20.11 3.80 -3.06
N ALA A 474 20.40 4.79 -3.89
CA ALA A 474 21.50 4.77 -4.86
C ALA A 474 21.88 6.22 -5.25
N ILE A 475 22.98 6.39 -5.99
CA ILE A 475 23.35 7.65 -6.64
C ILE A 475 23.40 7.42 -8.15
N LYS A 476 23.00 8.43 -8.93
CA LYS A 476 23.10 8.41 -10.40
C LYS A 476 24.12 9.43 -10.89
N GLY A 477 25.15 8.95 -11.59
CA GLY A 477 26.12 9.76 -12.33
C GLY A 477 25.87 9.74 -13.83
N VAL A 478 26.38 10.75 -14.52
CA VAL A 478 26.21 10.91 -15.98
C VAL A 478 27.56 11.21 -16.63
N LEU A 479 27.94 10.37 -17.61
CA LEU A 479 29.05 10.58 -18.53
C LEU A 479 28.54 10.53 -19.96
N GLU A 480 28.25 11.69 -20.52
CA GLU A 480 27.85 11.81 -21.92
C GLU A 480 28.26 13.19 -22.46
N ALA A 481 28.84 13.21 -23.66
CA ALA A 481 29.15 14.44 -24.41
C ALA A 481 28.13 14.75 -25.52
N GLY A 482 27.15 13.88 -25.71
CA GLY A 482 26.19 13.91 -26.79
C GLY A 482 26.80 13.52 -28.14
N ALA A 483 26.20 14.00 -29.21
CA ALA A 483 26.63 13.74 -30.59
C ALA A 483 26.79 15.05 -31.38
N PRO A 484 27.48 15.06 -32.53
CA PRO A 484 27.51 16.23 -33.40
C PRO A 484 26.10 16.75 -33.71
N GLY A 485 25.84 18.03 -33.42
CA GLY A 485 24.51 18.65 -33.56
C GLY A 485 23.63 18.59 -32.29
N TYR A 486 23.98 17.78 -31.31
CA TYR A 486 23.32 17.69 -30.01
C TYR A 486 24.33 17.37 -28.90
N SER A 487 25.16 18.37 -28.55
CA SER A 487 26.29 18.22 -27.63
C SER A 487 25.94 18.59 -26.19
N PHE A 488 26.52 17.86 -25.25
CA PHE A 488 26.43 18.11 -23.81
C PHE A 488 27.79 18.44 -23.22
N ASN A 489 27.81 19.29 -22.20
CA ASN A 489 29.00 19.41 -21.36
C ASN A 489 29.15 18.12 -20.56
N ARG A 490 30.21 17.37 -20.83
CA ARG A 490 30.51 16.13 -20.12
C ARG A 490 31.10 16.43 -18.75
N MET A 491 30.68 15.67 -17.73
CA MET A 491 31.23 15.79 -16.38
C MET A 491 32.71 15.37 -16.32
N ASP A 492 33.50 16.10 -15.53
CA ASP A 492 34.89 15.74 -15.26
C ASP A 492 34.94 14.42 -14.47
N VAL A 493 35.72 13.46 -14.97
CA VAL A 493 35.82 12.10 -14.41
C VAL A 493 36.34 12.12 -12.97
N ASN A 494 37.20 13.07 -12.58
CA ASN A 494 37.69 13.19 -11.20
C ASN A 494 36.63 13.74 -10.25
N ILE A 495 35.76 14.63 -10.74
CA ILE A 495 34.61 15.08 -9.94
C ILE A 495 33.62 13.92 -9.77
N LEU A 496 33.33 13.17 -10.83
CA LEU A 496 32.45 12.00 -10.73
C LEU A 496 33.08 10.89 -9.85
N ARG A 497 34.41 10.73 -9.89
CA ARG A 497 35.14 9.85 -8.95
C ARG A 497 34.84 10.21 -7.50
N ALA A 498 34.91 11.50 -7.16
CA ALA A 498 34.57 11.97 -5.80
C ALA A 498 33.11 11.69 -5.42
N VAL A 499 32.16 11.78 -6.37
CA VAL A 499 30.77 11.37 -6.16
C VAL A 499 30.69 9.87 -5.84
N THR A 500 31.31 9.03 -6.67
CA THR A 500 31.25 7.57 -6.55
C THR A 500 31.91 7.06 -5.25
N GLU A 501 33.09 7.59 -4.90
CA GLU A 501 33.81 7.23 -3.67
C GLU A 501 33.01 7.62 -2.42
N GLU A 502 32.41 8.81 -2.40
CA GLU A 502 31.59 9.24 -1.26
C GLU A 502 30.29 8.42 -1.17
N ALA A 503 29.65 8.10 -2.29
CA ALA A 503 28.47 7.25 -2.31
C ALA A 503 28.77 5.89 -1.67
N HIS A 504 29.89 5.26 -2.04
CA HIS A 504 30.34 4.01 -1.44
C HIS A 504 30.70 4.17 0.05
N ALA A 505 31.32 5.29 0.45
CA ALA A 505 31.55 5.61 1.86
C ALA A 505 30.24 5.72 2.67
N LYS A 506 29.13 6.08 2.03
CA LYS A 506 27.77 6.07 2.61
C LYS A 506 27.01 4.76 2.42
N ASN A 507 27.64 3.72 1.88
CA ASN A 507 27.03 2.45 1.50
C ASN A 507 25.91 2.59 0.46
N LEU A 508 25.97 3.58 -0.42
CA LEU A 508 25.04 3.76 -1.53
C LEU A 508 25.66 3.21 -2.83
N PRO A 509 24.97 2.31 -3.56
CA PRO A 509 25.40 1.88 -4.89
C PRO A 509 25.29 3.03 -5.90
N VAL A 510 26.08 2.97 -6.98
CA VAL A 510 26.15 4.01 -8.01
C VAL A 510 25.80 3.45 -9.40
N ALA A 511 24.82 4.07 -10.03
CA ALA A 511 24.47 3.87 -11.43
C ALA A 511 25.10 4.97 -12.28
N VAL A 512 25.73 4.62 -13.40
CA VAL A 512 26.35 5.59 -14.31
C VAL A 512 25.73 5.47 -15.70
N HIS A 513 25.11 6.56 -16.16
CA HIS A 513 24.68 6.72 -17.55
C HIS A 513 25.91 6.94 -18.44
N THR A 514 25.95 6.25 -19.58
CA THR A 514 27.02 6.35 -20.59
C THR A 514 26.46 6.52 -22.00
N GLY A 515 27.06 7.37 -22.83
CA GLY A 515 26.64 7.59 -24.22
C GLY A 515 27.40 6.75 -25.26
N ASN A 516 28.73 6.68 -25.13
CA ASN A 516 29.60 5.95 -26.05
C ASN A 516 30.55 4.96 -25.34
N ALA A 517 31.31 4.18 -26.11
CA ALA A 517 32.20 3.15 -25.54
C ALA A 517 33.31 3.74 -24.64
N GLN A 518 33.78 4.97 -24.90
CA GLN A 518 34.75 5.65 -24.03
C GLN A 518 34.12 6.06 -22.70
N ASP A 519 32.84 6.45 -22.69
CA ASP A 519 32.09 6.72 -21.46
C ASP A 519 31.98 5.47 -20.60
N VAL A 520 31.82 4.29 -21.21
CA VAL A 520 31.84 3.01 -20.50
C VAL A 520 33.21 2.73 -19.88
N VAL A 521 34.31 2.96 -20.63
CA VAL A 521 35.68 2.82 -20.09
C VAL A 521 35.86 3.68 -18.84
N ASP A 522 35.47 4.96 -18.93
CA ASP A 522 35.61 5.89 -17.82
C ASP A 522 34.73 5.48 -16.64
N ALA A 523 33.46 5.11 -16.86
CA ALA A 523 32.55 4.65 -15.83
C ALA A 523 33.07 3.41 -15.09
N VAL A 524 33.65 2.45 -15.83
CA VAL A 524 34.24 1.21 -15.28
C VAL A 524 35.50 1.51 -14.47
N SER A 525 36.23 2.60 -14.76
CA SER A 525 37.38 3.05 -13.97
C SER A 525 37.03 3.63 -12.59
N LEU A 526 35.74 3.85 -12.33
CA LEU A 526 35.21 4.38 -11.07
C LEU A 526 34.61 3.28 -10.18
N PRO A 527 34.39 3.54 -8.89
CA PRO A 527 33.52 2.74 -8.01
C PRO A 527 32.04 2.75 -8.46
N THR A 528 31.76 2.08 -9.58
CA THR A 528 30.44 1.97 -10.21
C THR A 528 29.83 0.60 -9.89
N ASP A 529 28.52 0.54 -9.60
CA ASP A 529 27.78 -0.72 -9.37
C ASP A 529 26.99 -1.15 -10.62
N SER A 530 26.49 -0.18 -11.41
CA SER A 530 25.82 -0.46 -12.68
C SER A 530 26.15 0.57 -13.77
N VAL A 531 26.36 0.10 -15.00
CA VAL A 531 26.45 0.92 -16.20
C VAL A 531 25.12 0.84 -16.93
N GLU A 532 24.60 2.00 -17.28
CA GLU A 532 23.29 2.17 -17.87
C GLU A 532 23.43 2.60 -19.34
N HIS A 533 22.63 2.01 -20.23
CA HIS A 533 22.70 2.08 -21.69
C HIS A 533 23.97 1.43 -22.28
N GLY A 534 25.15 1.72 -21.73
CA GLY A 534 26.43 1.29 -22.27
C GLY A 534 26.81 2.12 -23.49
N SER A 535 26.85 1.50 -24.67
CA SER A 535 27.01 2.24 -25.92
C SER A 535 26.12 1.68 -27.02
N PHE A 536 25.40 2.58 -27.68
CA PHE A 536 24.65 2.30 -28.90
C PHE A 536 25.35 2.80 -30.17
N ALA A 537 26.40 3.62 -30.01
CA ALA A 537 27.18 4.18 -31.09
C ALA A 537 28.26 3.21 -31.58
N ASP A 538 29.02 2.62 -30.64
CA ASP A 538 30.22 1.84 -30.92
C ASP A 538 30.27 0.55 -30.08
N GLU A 539 31.06 -0.41 -30.52
CA GLU A 539 31.29 -1.63 -29.74
C GLU A 539 32.14 -1.36 -28.50
N ILE A 540 31.73 -1.93 -27.36
CA ILE A 540 32.51 -1.91 -26.13
C ILE A 540 33.66 -2.93 -26.27
N SER A 541 34.86 -2.53 -25.89
CA SER A 541 36.04 -3.39 -26.00
C SER A 541 35.96 -4.60 -25.05
N ASP A 542 36.52 -5.74 -25.48
CA ASP A 542 36.56 -6.96 -24.66
C ASP A 542 37.31 -6.73 -23.33
N ALA A 543 38.30 -5.84 -23.32
CA ALA A 543 39.04 -5.46 -22.11
C ALA A 543 38.14 -4.77 -21.09
N THR A 544 37.32 -3.80 -21.54
CA THR A 544 36.35 -3.11 -20.70
C THR A 544 35.29 -4.06 -20.16
N ILE A 545 34.78 -4.95 -21.01
CA ILE A 545 33.80 -5.98 -20.61
C ILE A 545 34.40 -6.95 -19.57
N ALA A 546 35.65 -7.37 -19.76
CA ALA A 546 36.35 -8.22 -18.79
C ALA A 546 36.53 -7.50 -17.45
N GLU A 547 36.78 -6.19 -17.47
CA GLU A 547 36.89 -5.38 -16.25
C GLU A 547 35.53 -5.22 -15.54
N MET A 548 34.44 -5.00 -16.28
CA MET A 548 33.08 -5.00 -15.73
C MET A 548 32.80 -6.31 -14.98
N LYS A 549 33.10 -7.45 -15.61
CA LYS A 549 32.97 -8.77 -14.98
C LYS A 549 33.82 -8.89 -13.71
N ALA A 550 35.10 -8.51 -13.79
CA ALA A 550 36.03 -8.64 -12.67
C ALA A 550 35.60 -7.81 -11.45
N LYS A 551 35.01 -6.63 -11.69
CA LYS A 551 34.50 -5.74 -10.65
C LYS A 551 33.05 -6.05 -10.24
N GLY A 552 32.36 -6.94 -10.97
CA GLY A 552 30.94 -7.24 -10.72
C GLY A 552 30.00 -6.09 -11.08
N ILE A 553 30.39 -5.21 -12.00
CA ILE A 553 29.57 -4.08 -12.46
C ILE A 553 28.43 -4.63 -13.30
N ALA A 554 27.19 -4.34 -12.91
CA ALA A 554 26.01 -4.76 -13.66
C ALA A 554 25.85 -3.94 -14.95
N TYR A 555 25.28 -4.56 -15.98
CA TYR A 555 24.96 -3.90 -17.24
C TYR A 555 23.45 -3.85 -17.48
N ASP A 556 22.92 -2.63 -17.63
CA ASP A 556 21.57 -2.34 -18.09
C ASP A 556 21.63 -1.74 -19.52
N PRO A 557 21.32 -2.50 -20.59
CA PRO A 557 21.44 -2.03 -21.96
C PRO A 557 20.28 -1.13 -22.42
N THR A 558 19.08 -1.19 -21.83
CA THR A 558 17.90 -0.37 -22.22
C THR A 558 17.62 -0.33 -23.75
N LEU A 559 17.63 -1.49 -24.42
CA LEU A 559 17.43 -1.58 -25.88
C LEU A 559 16.08 -0.97 -26.33
N SER A 560 15.08 -0.96 -25.46
CA SER A 560 13.79 -0.31 -25.65
C SER A 560 13.89 1.19 -25.92
N VAL A 561 14.91 1.88 -25.40
CA VAL A 561 15.16 3.30 -25.70
C VAL A 561 15.52 3.45 -27.17
N VAL A 562 16.45 2.64 -27.67
CA VAL A 562 16.85 2.67 -29.08
C VAL A 562 15.67 2.31 -29.98
N GLU A 563 14.89 1.30 -29.63
CA GLU A 563 13.68 0.93 -30.37
C GLU A 563 12.66 2.09 -30.39
N GLY A 564 12.39 2.72 -29.24
CA GLY A 564 11.44 3.82 -29.12
C GLY A 564 11.86 5.06 -29.92
N PHE A 565 13.11 5.49 -29.77
CA PHE A 565 13.66 6.64 -30.50
C PHE A 565 13.67 6.41 -32.01
N THR A 566 14.14 5.24 -32.47
CA THR A 566 14.20 4.94 -33.90
C THR A 566 12.81 4.76 -34.52
N SER A 567 11.86 4.18 -33.78
CA SER A 567 10.45 4.07 -34.21
C SER A 567 9.82 5.46 -34.32
N PHE A 568 10.01 6.32 -33.32
CA PHE A 568 9.52 7.70 -33.36
C PHE A 568 10.13 8.50 -34.51
N ALA A 569 11.44 8.41 -34.74
CA ALA A 569 12.12 9.05 -35.86
C ALA A 569 11.52 8.63 -37.22
N ARG A 570 11.19 7.34 -37.37
CA ARG A 570 10.52 6.79 -38.56
C ARG A 570 9.02 7.07 -38.63
N GLY A 571 8.41 7.51 -37.53
CA GLY A 571 6.96 7.74 -37.43
C GLY A 571 6.17 6.45 -37.25
N ASP A 572 6.85 5.37 -36.86
CA ASP A 572 6.23 4.11 -36.53
C ASP A 572 5.71 4.13 -35.08
N MET A 573 4.39 4.15 -34.92
CA MET A 573 3.72 4.15 -33.62
C MET A 573 3.23 2.75 -33.22
N SER A 574 3.69 1.68 -33.87
CA SER A 574 3.25 0.31 -33.60
C SER A 574 3.44 -0.13 -32.14
N LEU A 575 4.47 0.40 -31.46
CA LEU A 575 4.72 0.18 -30.03
C LEU A 575 3.52 0.59 -29.15
N LEU A 576 2.80 1.64 -29.53
CA LEU A 576 1.61 2.08 -28.79
C LEU A 576 0.47 1.06 -28.87
N LYS A 577 0.42 0.25 -29.93
CA LYS A 577 -0.68 -0.72 -30.18
C LYS A 577 -0.51 -2.04 -29.41
N ARG A 578 0.57 -2.22 -28.67
CA ARG A 578 0.80 -3.43 -27.85
C ARG A 578 -0.30 -3.58 -26.80
N SER A 579 -0.72 -4.82 -26.54
CA SER A 579 -1.91 -5.09 -25.71
C SER A 579 -1.81 -4.51 -24.29
N LEU A 580 -0.68 -4.71 -23.59
CA LEU A 580 -0.52 -4.15 -22.25
C LEU A 580 -0.42 -2.62 -22.25
N VAL A 581 0.19 -2.01 -23.27
CA VAL A 581 0.23 -0.55 -23.43
C VAL A 581 -1.19 0.01 -23.53
N GLN A 582 -2.04 -0.58 -24.38
CA GLN A 582 -3.43 -0.18 -24.52
C GLN A 582 -4.27 -0.37 -23.25
N GLN A 583 -3.89 -1.32 -22.38
CA GLN A 583 -4.61 -1.57 -21.13
C GLN A 583 -4.26 -0.56 -20.01
N VAL A 584 -3.00 -0.12 -19.93
CA VAL A 584 -2.52 0.66 -18.78
C VAL A 584 -2.35 2.14 -19.06
N THR A 585 -1.91 2.49 -20.27
CA THR A 585 -1.62 3.86 -20.65
C THR A 585 -2.91 4.65 -20.82
N GLN A 586 -2.92 5.91 -20.38
CA GLN A 586 -4.08 6.78 -20.54
C GLN A 586 -4.38 6.99 -22.02
N LYS A 587 -5.67 6.95 -22.37
CA LYS A 587 -6.10 7.15 -23.75
C LYS A 587 -5.66 8.50 -24.29
N GLU A 588 -5.73 9.55 -23.46
CA GLU A 588 -5.32 10.90 -23.80
C GLU A 588 -3.83 10.98 -24.18
N LEU A 589 -2.98 10.23 -23.48
CA LEU A 589 -1.55 10.14 -23.77
C LEU A 589 -1.29 9.37 -25.07
N LEU A 590 -1.99 8.26 -25.30
CA LEU A 590 -1.88 7.49 -26.55
C LEU A 590 -2.31 8.31 -27.76
N ASP A 591 -3.52 8.88 -27.70
CA ASP A 591 -4.10 9.69 -28.78
C ASP A 591 -3.27 10.96 -29.01
N GLY A 592 -2.73 11.57 -27.95
CA GLY A 592 -1.86 12.74 -28.02
C GLY A 592 -0.51 12.44 -28.64
N THR A 593 0.06 11.27 -28.34
CA THR A 593 1.33 10.80 -28.91
C THR A 593 1.19 10.51 -30.41
N GLU A 594 0.15 9.78 -30.82
CA GLU A 594 -0.10 9.44 -32.23
C GLU A 594 -0.33 10.70 -33.08
N ARG A 595 -1.12 11.64 -32.57
CA ARG A 595 -1.37 12.91 -33.27
C ARG A 595 -0.11 13.77 -33.34
N SER A 596 0.66 13.84 -32.25
CA SER A 596 1.90 14.63 -32.23
C SER A 596 2.95 14.08 -33.20
N ALA A 597 3.09 12.76 -33.29
CA ALA A 597 4.01 12.12 -34.25
C ALA A 597 3.71 12.48 -35.72
N SER A 598 2.47 12.89 -36.02
CA SER A 598 2.01 13.30 -37.35
C SER A 598 2.13 14.80 -37.63
N LYS A 599 2.55 15.62 -36.65
CA LYS A 599 2.70 17.08 -36.82
C LYS A 599 4.03 17.44 -37.47
N HIS A 600 3.98 18.31 -38.47
CA HIS A 600 5.17 18.86 -39.13
C HIS A 600 6.13 19.61 -38.19
N GLU A 601 5.62 20.14 -37.08
CA GLU A 601 6.41 20.82 -36.04
C GLU A 601 7.47 19.92 -35.41
N LEU A 602 7.26 18.59 -35.44
CA LEU A 602 8.22 17.61 -34.91
C LEU A 602 9.11 16.98 -36.00
N ASP A 603 8.97 17.38 -37.28
CA ASP A 603 9.77 16.82 -38.37
C ASP A 603 11.26 17.08 -38.15
N GLY A 604 11.63 18.28 -37.68
CA GLY A 604 13.02 18.61 -37.35
C GLY A 604 13.60 17.77 -36.21
N MET A 605 12.79 17.48 -35.17
CA MET A 605 13.18 16.58 -34.09
C MET A 605 13.36 15.15 -34.61
N ARG A 606 12.40 14.64 -35.39
CA ARG A 606 12.46 13.31 -35.98
C ARG A 606 13.66 13.14 -36.90
N GLU A 607 13.98 14.15 -37.70
CA GLU A 607 15.14 14.15 -38.58
C GLU A 607 16.46 14.18 -37.80
N GLY A 608 16.54 14.98 -36.73
CA GLY A 608 17.69 14.98 -35.83
C GLY A 608 17.93 13.60 -35.19
N LEU A 609 16.86 12.93 -34.74
CA LEU A 609 16.95 11.60 -34.14
C LEU A 609 17.40 10.52 -35.14
N LYS A 610 17.14 10.65 -36.44
CA LYS A 610 17.67 9.71 -37.46
C LYS A 610 19.19 9.74 -37.57
N HIS A 611 19.80 10.88 -37.23
CA HIS A 611 21.24 11.11 -37.31
C HIS A 611 21.95 10.94 -35.96
N TYR A 612 21.19 10.76 -34.87
CA TYR A 612 21.78 10.47 -33.56
C TYR A 612 22.40 9.05 -33.60
N PRO A 613 23.65 8.86 -33.12
CA PRO A 613 24.39 7.63 -33.30
C PRO A 613 23.91 6.53 -32.34
N MET A 614 22.72 5.98 -32.59
CA MET A 614 22.15 4.85 -31.86
C MET A 614 21.80 3.71 -32.81
N SER A 615 22.34 2.53 -32.52
CA SER A 615 22.10 1.32 -33.28
C SER A 615 21.65 0.20 -32.36
N LEU A 616 20.47 -0.36 -32.66
CA LEU A 616 19.95 -1.53 -31.95
C LEU A 616 20.84 -2.76 -32.18
N ASP A 617 21.50 -2.86 -33.34
CA ASP A 617 22.46 -3.93 -33.64
C ASP A 617 23.72 -3.82 -32.77
N ILE A 618 24.28 -2.61 -32.61
CA ILE A 618 25.45 -2.38 -31.74
C ILE A 618 25.09 -2.66 -30.29
N GLY A 619 23.95 -2.13 -29.80
CA GLY A 619 23.46 -2.42 -28.45
C GLY A 619 23.27 -3.92 -28.21
N SER A 620 22.67 -4.63 -29.17
CA SER A 620 22.47 -6.08 -29.11
C SER A 620 23.80 -6.86 -29.08
N LYS A 621 24.79 -6.44 -29.88
CA LYS A 621 26.14 -7.04 -29.87
C LYS A 621 26.86 -6.82 -28.55
N ASN A 622 26.80 -5.61 -28.02
CA ASN A 622 27.40 -5.26 -26.73
C ASN A 622 26.76 -6.07 -25.58
N LEU A 623 25.43 -6.18 -25.56
CA LEU A 623 24.70 -7.03 -24.63
C LEU A 623 25.15 -8.50 -24.71
N LEU A 624 25.23 -9.05 -25.93
CA LEU A 624 25.63 -10.44 -26.14
C LEU A 624 27.09 -10.70 -25.72
N LYS A 625 28.00 -9.77 -26.01
CA LYS A 625 29.40 -9.82 -25.56
C LYS A 625 29.49 -9.78 -24.04
N ALA A 626 28.79 -8.85 -23.39
CA ALA A 626 28.78 -8.72 -21.94
C ALA A 626 28.27 -10.00 -21.25
N TRP A 627 27.16 -10.55 -21.75
CA TRP A 627 26.62 -11.82 -21.25
C TRP A 627 27.62 -12.97 -21.38
N ARG A 628 28.21 -13.17 -22.58
CA ARG A 628 29.15 -14.25 -22.84
C ARG A 628 30.41 -14.15 -21.97
N ALA A 629 30.84 -12.93 -21.67
CA ALA A 629 31.95 -12.70 -20.74
C ALA A 629 31.56 -13.02 -19.28
N GLY A 630 30.28 -13.05 -18.94
CA GLY A 630 29.76 -13.30 -17.60
C GLY A 630 29.54 -12.01 -16.79
N VAL A 631 29.35 -10.87 -17.45
CA VAL A 631 28.94 -9.62 -16.80
C VAL A 631 27.52 -9.80 -16.23
N PRO A 632 27.26 -9.39 -14.98
CA PRO A 632 25.89 -9.41 -14.44
C PRO A 632 24.96 -8.52 -15.27
N LEU A 633 23.84 -9.08 -15.74
CA LEU A 633 22.83 -8.32 -16.46
C LEU A 633 21.65 -7.98 -15.53
N VAL A 634 21.12 -6.77 -15.68
CA VAL A 634 19.93 -6.27 -14.98
C VAL A 634 19.01 -5.57 -15.97
N THR A 635 17.71 -5.60 -15.74
CA THR A 635 16.74 -5.07 -16.71
C THR A 635 16.20 -3.73 -16.24
N GLY A 636 16.49 -2.68 -17.00
CA GLY A 636 15.83 -1.39 -16.95
C GLY A 636 15.15 -1.07 -18.28
N SER A 637 14.01 -0.40 -18.25
CA SER A 637 13.32 0.00 -19.48
C SER A 637 13.65 1.42 -19.92
N ASP A 638 14.11 2.23 -18.98
CA ASP A 638 14.25 3.68 -19.06
C ASP A 638 12.95 4.39 -19.48
N ALA A 639 11.83 3.93 -18.90
CA ALA A 639 10.51 4.46 -19.22
C ALA A 639 10.40 5.94 -18.86
N GLY A 640 9.73 6.69 -19.75
CA GLY A 640 9.74 8.14 -19.76
C GLY A 640 10.26 8.72 -21.09
N ASN A 641 11.09 7.95 -21.80
CA ASN A 641 11.61 8.25 -23.13
C ASN A 641 10.59 8.06 -24.26
N PHE A 642 10.89 8.58 -25.46
CA PHE A 642 9.97 8.51 -26.61
C PHE A 642 9.51 7.08 -26.91
N LEU A 643 8.20 6.84 -26.81
CA LEU A 643 7.54 5.55 -27.02
C LEU A 643 7.96 4.45 -26.03
N VAL A 644 8.59 4.83 -24.91
CA VAL A 644 8.97 3.95 -23.80
C VAL A 644 8.01 4.19 -22.64
N LEU A 645 6.91 3.42 -22.62
CA LEU A 645 5.77 3.63 -21.74
C LEU A 645 5.95 2.91 -20.39
N HIS A 646 5.52 3.54 -19.30
CA HIS A 646 5.60 2.96 -17.95
C HIS A 646 4.75 1.71 -17.79
N GLY A 647 5.35 0.65 -17.23
CA GLY A 647 4.70 -0.63 -16.99
C GLY A 647 5.09 -1.73 -17.98
N PRO A 648 4.59 -1.71 -19.23
CA PRO A 648 4.71 -2.81 -20.18
C PRO A 648 6.05 -2.86 -20.94
N THR A 649 6.88 -1.82 -20.83
CA THR A 649 8.13 -1.74 -21.61
C THR A 649 9.22 -2.67 -21.08
N VAL A 650 9.21 -3.01 -19.78
CA VAL A 650 10.17 -4.00 -19.24
C VAL A 650 9.98 -5.40 -19.86
N GLN A 651 8.74 -5.79 -20.18
CA GLN A 651 8.47 -7.03 -20.92
C GLN A 651 9.00 -6.93 -22.34
N ARG A 652 8.88 -5.77 -22.98
CA ARG A 652 9.47 -5.53 -24.31
C ARG A 652 10.99 -5.58 -24.25
N GLU A 653 11.61 -5.04 -23.22
CA GLU A 653 13.06 -5.12 -23.04
C GLU A 653 13.53 -6.59 -22.98
N VAL A 654 12.84 -7.44 -22.21
CA VAL A 654 13.12 -8.88 -22.17
C VAL A 654 12.92 -9.55 -23.55
N GLU A 655 11.89 -9.18 -24.30
CA GLU A 655 11.70 -9.66 -25.69
C GLU A 655 12.86 -9.24 -26.60
N LEU A 656 13.36 -8.01 -26.48
CA LEU A 656 14.48 -7.49 -27.27
C LEU A 656 15.78 -8.25 -26.94
N TRP A 657 16.00 -8.59 -25.67
CA TRP A 657 17.18 -9.37 -25.26
C TRP A 657 17.16 -10.78 -25.86
N VAL A 658 15.99 -11.44 -25.84
CA VAL A 658 15.83 -12.75 -26.46
C VAL A 658 16.04 -12.66 -27.97
N ALA A 659 15.54 -11.61 -28.62
CA ALA A 659 15.79 -11.35 -30.04
C ALA A 659 17.28 -11.08 -30.34
N ALA A 660 18.03 -10.48 -29.41
CA ALA A 660 19.48 -10.29 -29.48
C ALA A 660 20.29 -11.57 -29.24
N GLY A 661 19.63 -12.68 -28.87
CA GLY A 661 20.26 -13.99 -28.66
C GLY A 661 20.60 -14.31 -27.20
N ILE A 662 20.10 -13.53 -26.23
CA ILE A 662 20.18 -13.88 -24.81
C ILE A 662 19.17 -15.01 -24.51
N PRO A 663 19.58 -16.10 -23.83
CA PRO A 663 18.64 -17.12 -23.39
C PRO A 663 17.56 -16.53 -22.48
N VAL A 664 16.32 -16.99 -22.65
CA VAL A 664 15.18 -16.41 -21.94
C VAL A 664 15.29 -16.56 -20.42
N GLU A 665 15.87 -17.64 -19.92
CA GLU A 665 16.15 -17.84 -18.49
C GLU A 665 17.06 -16.75 -17.93
N VAL A 666 18.06 -16.33 -18.72
CA VAL A 666 19.01 -15.28 -18.34
C VAL A 666 18.33 -13.93 -18.34
N ALA A 667 17.52 -13.63 -19.35
CA ALA A 667 16.76 -12.38 -19.41
C ALA A 667 15.72 -12.28 -18.28
N LEU A 668 15.05 -13.38 -17.94
CA LEU A 668 14.15 -13.45 -16.79
C LEU A 668 14.88 -13.34 -15.45
N GLN A 669 16.05 -13.95 -15.32
CA GLN A 669 16.91 -13.81 -14.12
C GLN A 669 17.39 -12.37 -13.96
N ALA A 670 17.72 -11.69 -15.06
CA ALA A 670 18.06 -10.27 -15.07
C ALA A 670 16.91 -9.41 -14.55
N ALA A 671 15.70 -9.63 -15.05
CA ALA A 671 14.48 -8.92 -14.63
C ALA A 671 13.94 -9.32 -13.24
N THR A 672 14.59 -10.25 -12.53
CA THR A 672 14.16 -10.73 -11.20
C THR A 672 15.31 -10.73 -10.20
N LEU A 673 16.03 -11.84 -10.03
CA LEU A 673 17.05 -12.00 -8.99
C LEU A 673 18.21 -11.00 -9.14
N ASN A 674 18.72 -10.76 -10.35
CA ASN A 674 19.87 -9.87 -10.51
C ASN A 674 19.48 -8.42 -10.21
N SER A 675 18.33 -7.95 -10.71
CA SER A 675 17.77 -6.65 -10.32
C SER A 675 17.56 -6.56 -8.81
N ALA A 676 17.04 -7.60 -8.15
CA ALA A 676 16.89 -7.61 -6.70
C ALA A 676 18.24 -7.50 -5.95
N LYS A 677 19.30 -8.13 -6.46
CA LYS A 677 20.67 -8.02 -5.92
C LYS A 677 21.23 -6.61 -6.09
N LEU A 678 21.05 -6.00 -7.26
CA LEU A 678 21.48 -4.62 -7.50
C LEU A 678 20.78 -3.65 -6.52
N LEU A 679 19.50 -3.85 -6.27
CA LEU A 679 18.71 -3.08 -5.31
C LEU A 679 18.96 -3.49 -3.84
N ARG A 680 19.81 -4.49 -3.59
CA ARG A 680 20.11 -5.06 -2.26
C ARG A 680 18.84 -5.53 -1.51
N ALA A 681 17.87 -6.02 -2.26
CA ALA A 681 16.58 -6.52 -1.79
C ALA A 681 16.41 -8.04 -1.97
N ASP A 682 17.44 -8.73 -2.47
CA ASP A 682 17.43 -10.17 -2.76
C ASP A 682 17.20 -11.04 -1.51
N SER A 683 17.47 -10.54 -0.31
CA SER A 683 17.11 -11.23 0.94
C SER A 683 15.60 -11.44 1.12
N ARG A 684 14.75 -10.64 0.47
CA ARG A 684 13.28 -10.69 0.62
C ARG A 684 12.51 -10.86 -0.68
N MET A 685 13.11 -10.60 -1.85
CA MET A 685 12.47 -10.71 -3.16
C MET A 685 13.40 -11.27 -4.24
N GLY A 686 12.95 -11.30 -5.50
CA GLY A 686 13.73 -11.71 -6.67
C GLY A 686 13.75 -13.22 -6.94
N THR A 687 13.28 -14.05 -6.00
CA THR A 687 13.07 -15.50 -6.23
C THR A 687 11.80 -16.01 -5.56
N VAL A 688 11.28 -17.12 -6.09
CA VAL A 688 10.22 -17.91 -5.47
C VAL A 688 10.86 -18.92 -4.52
N GLU A 689 11.19 -18.47 -3.31
CA GLU A 689 11.85 -19.27 -2.28
C GLU A 689 11.19 -19.11 -0.92
N LYS A 690 11.24 -20.18 -0.12
CA LYS A 690 10.69 -20.20 1.23
C LYS A 690 11.26 -19.06 2.08
N GLY A 691 10.37 -18.35 2.79
CA GLY A 691 10.70 -17.22 3.66
C GLY A 691 10.71 -15.85 2.98
N LYS A 692 10.78 -15.79 1.64
CA LYS A 692 10.69 -14.54 0.87
C LYS A 692 9.25 -14.02 0.79
N GLU A 693 9.11 -12.75 0.46
CA GLU A 693 7.82 -12.12 0.23
C GLU A 693 7.09 -12.82 -0.92
N ALA A 694 5.79 -13.06 -0.77
CA ALA A 694 4.95 -13.62 -1.82
C ALA A 694 4.54 -12.54 -2.83
N THR A 695 5.55 -11.94 -3.46
CA THR A 695 5.43 -10.93 -4.49
C THR A 695 5.69 -11.59 -5.84
N LEU A 696 4.62 -12.00 -6.51
CA LEU A 696 4.64 -12.99 -7.60
C LEU A 696 3.90 -12.46 -8.83
N LEU A 697 4.43 -12.79 -10.00
CA LEU A 697 3.77 -12.63 -11.28
C LEU A 697 3.31 -14.02 -11.77
N ILE A 698 2.04 -14.13 -12.16
CA ILE A 698 1.51 -15.32 -12.82
C ILE A 698 1.09 -14.94 -14.23
N VAL A 699 1.62 -15.63 -15.22
CA VAL A 699 1.30 -15.44 -16.64
C VAL A 699 0.65 -16.68 -17.23
N ASP A 700 -0.25 -16.49 -18.18
CA ASP A 700 -0.81 -17.58 -18.95
C ASP A 700 0.23 -18.11 -19.96
N GLY A 701 0.42 -19.42 -20.01
CA GLY A 701 1.41 -20.06 -20.89
C GLY A 701 2.81 -20.19 -20.28
N ASN A 702 3.82 -20.39 -21.14
CA ASN A 702 5.21 -20.64 -20.77
C ASN A 702 6.15 -19.57 -21.37
N PRO A 703 6.62 -18.59 -20.58
CA PRO A 703 7.54 -17.56 -21.07
C PRO A 703 8.90 -18.13 -21.49
N LEU A 704 9.27 -19.34 -21.05
CA LEU A 704 10.50 -20.01 -21.45
C LEU A 704 10.44 -20.58 -22.88
N GLN A 705 9.23 -20.74 -23.43
CA GLN A 705 9.02 -21.19 -24.81
C GLN A 705 8.63 -20.03 -25.73
N ASP A 706 7.80 -19.12 -25.23
CA ASP A 706 7.44 -17.88 -25.92
C ASP A 706 7.50 -16.73 -24.93
N VAL A 707 8.58 -15.94 -25.00
CA VAL A 707 8.83 -14.80 -24.11
C VAL A 707 7.67 -13.78 -24.09
N ARG A 708 6.88 -13.70 -25.17
CA ARG A 708 5.69 -12.81 -25.25
C ARG A 708 4.61 -13.17 -24.24
N ALA A 709 4.61 -14.41 -23.72
CA ALA A 709 3.72 -14.82 -22.63
C ALA A 709 3.89 -13.96 -21.37
N LEU A 710 5.04 -13.27 -21.18
CA LEU A 710 5.20 -12.28 -20.12
C LEU A 710 4.15 -11.16 -20.15
N SER A 711 3.63 -10.83 -21.34
CA SER A 711 2.57 -9.83 -21.50
C SER A 711 1.17 -10.37 -21.18
N SER A 712 1.00 -11.70 -21.13
CA SER A 712 -0.24 -12.40 -20.82
C SER A 712 -0.43 -12.57 -19.31
N VAL A 713 -0.42 -11.46 -18.59
CA VAL A 713 -0.55 -11.45 -17.13
C VAL A 713 -1.91 -12.03 -16.73
N SER A 714 -1.89 -13.05 -15.89
CA SER A 714 -3.07 -13.75 -15.36
C SER A 714 -3.41 -13.23 -13.96
N ALA A 715 -2.41 -13.14 -13.09
CA ALA A 715 -2.54 -12.60 -11.75
C ALA A 715 -1.23 -11.97 -11.27
N VAL A 716 -1.35 -11.02 -10.35
CA VAL A 716 -0.23 -10.42 -9.63
C VAL A 716 -0.53 -10.55 -8.15
N PHE A 717 0.48 -10.94 -7.38
CA PHE A 717 0.43 -10.99 -5.92
C PHE A 717 1.46 -10.01 -5.38
N MET A 718 1.05 -9.17 -4.41
CA MET A 718 1.93 -8.24 -3.72
C MET A 718 1.94 -8.60 -2.24
N LYS A 719 3.05 -9.17 -1.76
CA LYS A 719 3.16 -9.65 -0.36
C LYS A 719 1.97 -10.56 0.02
N GLY A 720 1.59 -11.48 -0.87
CA GLY A 720 0.51 -12.45 -0.69
C GLY A 720 -0.92 -11.94 -0.94
N GLU A 721 -1.13 -10.62 -1.05
CA GLU A 721 -2.41 -10.05 -1.48
C GLU A 721 -2.57 -10.22 -3.00
N ARG A 722 -3.65 -10.88 -3.43
CA ARG A 722 -4.00 -10.95 -4.85
C ARG A 722 -4.48 -9.58 -5.33
N VAL A 723 -3.75 -9.01 -6.27
CA VAL A 723 -4.05 -7.69 -6.84
C VAL A 723 -5.30 -7.78 -7.73
N ASN A 724 -6.31 -6.95 -7.45
CA ASN A 724 -7.39 -6.70 -8.41
C ASN A 724 -6.89 -5.72 -9.49
N ARG A 725 -6.39 -6.27 -10.60
CA ARG A 725 -5.76 -5.52 -11.68
C ARG A 725 -6.69 -4.45 -12.27
N THR A 726 -7.96 -4.75 -12.52
CA THR A 726 -8.89 -3.78 -13.11
C THR A 726 -9.18 -2.63 -12.15
N ALA A 727 -9.31 -2.90 -10.85
CA ALA A 727 -9.55 -1.87 -9.85
C ALA A 727 -8.37 -0.88 -9.71
N LEU A 728 -7.12 -1.34 -9.89
CA LEU A 728 -5.93 -0.48 -9.82
C LEU A 728 -6.04 0.76 -10.71
N LEU A 729 -6.56 0.61 -11.93
CA LEU A 729 -6.57 1.69 -12.91
C LEU A 729 -7.85 2.53 -12.90
N GLN A 730 -8.88 2.09 -12.15
CA GLN A 730 -10.17 2.76 -12.01
C GLN A 730 -10.23 3.75 -10.84
N GLU A 731 -9.32 3.64 -9.85
CA GLU A 731 -9.22 4.62 -8.76
C GLU A 731 -8.86 6.01 -9.33
N LYS A 732 -9.78 6.97 -9.14
CA LYS A 732 -9.73 8.35 -9.64
C LYS A 732 -8.73 9.23 -8.89
#